data_AF-A0AAX1U5M2-F1
#
_entry.id   AF-A0AAX1U5M2-F1
#
_cell.length_a   1.000
_cell.length_b   1.000
_cell.length_c   1.000
_cell.angle_alpha   90.00
_cell.angle_beta   90.00
_cell.angle_gamma   90.00
#
_symmetry.space_group_name_H-M   'P 1'
#
loop_
_entity.id
_entity.type
_entity.pdbx_description
1 polymer ?
#
loop_
_entity_poly.entity_id
_entity_poly.type
_entity_poly.pdbx_seq_one_letter_code
_entity_poly.pdbx_strand_id
1 'polypeptide(L)'
;MLHKQKELKAIYIALMLLFVVFLFTPVALLFAQSFQNEQGITFSHYTGLLQDKIFWKAFFNSVMVSGCAALSTTILAFLLGYTIHFTNLKSVWKKQIRHIATMPMLLPTITYGFAIIYTFGKQGLFTKLFGIQLFDIYGFCGLLIGYIIYTLPIGFLLMDNTMKFIDKKFDIVSRIMQDTKSKRLWMTIIMPMIPTLAASFIQSFFLSFTDFGIPASVGGEYDVVATLLFQKMLGSVPDFHQGALIAVMMLLPSIFSIFILHYLERFQIKYNKSTVIELPKNKCRDYLCFTISVCISMFILSIFAVIFLLPFMNAWPYACSFTISHVIDTLSNQNLIGIYRNSLFVSLLTALFGTMIAYSAALTNMRSQLPSCMKKSMDVIHSISNTIPGMVLGIAYLLAWKKTPLQNTFILIVICNIIHYFSTPYVMAKSALGKMNAGYETTGMLMGDSWFQTIRRVVVPNSKSTLLEMFRFYFVNAMVTISALIFIVGANTAVLTTKIKELQHFAKFDEIFVLSLLILFTNFIVTKVISLLSQPCEKMYMKIKKGVILMISGCILLFTFAYAGSKDAIVIYSNGDEEALMAMKHALDAHGYENQYILQSISTSELGGKMMAEGLDIEADIITMSSYYIDSVQQQNHMFVDITFPIQSIHATPSYALPLTALEGAIIINTKVIRDQHLPIPASIKDLTKDIYKGYISIPDINASSTGWLLVQSIIEAYGETQGKQILQKLLDNVGPHLESSGSGPVKKLRSGEVAIAYGLRHQALKDKENNLPIEVIDPIEGNMQLSESIAVLDKEHQELAMEMANCIQTYARKELIQIYPNALYKGETANLNYASRYPKQYHEALCVELLKEHQKFFKECQNK
;
A
#
# COMPACT_ATOMS: atom_id res chain seq x y z
N MET A 1 23.50 7.66 -49.28
CA MET A 1 24.38 6.86 -48.40
C MET A 1 23.75 6.76 -47.02
N LEU A 2 23.08 5.64 -46.75
CA LEU A 2 22.47 5.32 -45.47
C LEU A 2 23.55 4.84 -44.49
N HIS A 3 24.09 5.73 -43.65
CA HIS A 3 24.75 5.23 -42.45
C HIS A 3 23.67 4.55 -41.60
N LYS A 4 23.68 3.20 -41.62
CA LYS A 4 22.94 2.35 -40.69
C LYS A 4 23.04 2.99 -39.31
N GLN A 5 21.92 3.45 -38.74
CA GLN A 5 21.84 4.01 -37.40
C GLN A 5 22.11 2.89 -36.37
N LYS A 6 23.37 2.41 -36.30
CA LYS A 6 23.79 1.29 -35.45
C LYS A 6 23.51 1.59 -33.98
N GLU A 7 23.71 2.84 -33.57
CA GLU A 7 23.43 3.34 -32.21
C GLU A 7 21.96 3.18 -31.82
N LEU A 8 21.02 3.61 -32.66
CA LEU A 8 19.57 3.45 -32.43
C LEU A 8 19.15 1.97 -32.36
N LYS A 9 19.74 1.12 -33.20
CA LYS A 9 19.50 -0.32 -33.14
C LYS A 9 20.02 -0.93 -31.84
N ALA A 10 21.20 -0.51 -31.37
CA ALA A 10 21.74 -0.95 -30.10
C ALA A 10 20.86 -0.51 -28.92
N ILE A 11 20.41 0.76 -28.91
CA ILE A 11 19.48 1.28 -27.89
C ILE A 11 18.17 0.47 -27.91
N TYR A 12 17.60 0.22 -29.09
CA TYR A 12 16.40 -0.60 -29.21
C TYR A 12 16.60 -2.02 -28.67
N ILE A 13 17.72 -2.68 -29.00
CA ILE A 13 18.01 -4.04 -28.52
C ILE A 13 18.15 -4.05 -27.00
N ALA A 14 18.85 -3.07 -26.42
CA ALA A 14 18.99 -2.95 -24.97
C ALA A 14 17.64 -2.73 -24.28
N LEU A 15 16.76 -1.88 -24.85
CA LEU A 15 15.40 -1.67 -24.34
C LEU A 15 14.57 -2.96 -24.44
N MET A 16 14.63 -3.67 -25.57
CA MET A 16 13.92 -4.93 -25.73
C MET A 16 14.41 -5.98 -24.72
N LEU A 17 15.73 -6.07 -24.50
CA LEU A 17 16.30 -6.97 -23.50
C LEU A 17 15.75 -6.64 -22.10
N LEU A 18 15.73 -5.36 -21.72
CA LEU A 18 15.17 -4.91 -20.45
C LEU A 18 13.72 -5.36 -20.27
N PHE A 19 12.85 -5.11 -21.27
CA PHE A 19 11.45 -5.51 -21.18
C PHE A 19 11.25 -7.03 -21.25
N VAL A 20 12.04 -7.76 -22.03
CA VAL A 20 11.98 -9.23 -22.04
C VAL A 20 12.31 -9.77 -20.66
N VAL A 21 13.41 -9.34 -20.07
CA VAL A 21 13.90 -9.84 -18.77
C VAL A 21 12.99 -9.43 -17.61
N PHE A 22 12.54 -8.18 -17.57
CA PHE A 22 11.86 -7.63 -16.38
C PHE A 22 10.35 -7.40 -16.55
N LEU A 23 9.78 -7.56 -17.74
CA LEU A 23 8.32 -7.49 -17.94
C LEU A 23 7.76 -8.82 -18.43
N PHE A 24 8.30 -9.38 -19.51
CA PHE A 24 7.73 -10.57 -20.13
C PHE A 24 8.08 -11.86 -19.36
N THR A 25 9.33 -12.05 -18.94
CA THR A 25 9.73 -13.25 -18.18
C THR A 25 8.95 -13.40 -16.86
N PRO A 26 8.82 -12.36 -16.01
CA PRO A 26 8.09 -12.50 -14.74
C PRO A 26 6.61 -12.79 -14.95
N VAL A 27 5.97 -12.11 -15.91
CA VAL A 27 4.56 -12.35 -16.24
C VAL A 27 4.37 -13.75 -16.81
N ALA A 28 5.26 -14.22 -17.69
CA ALA A 28 5.20 -15.57 -18.24
C ALA A 28 5.37 -16.64 -17.15
N LEU A 29 6.25 -16.41 -16.16
CA LEU A 29 6.42 -17.32 -15.03
C LEU A 29 5.19 -17.35 -14.13
N LEU A 30 4.56 -16.20 -13.89
CA LEU A 30 3.30 -16.11 -13.15
C LEU A 30 2.20 -16.94 -13.86
N PHE A 31 2.08 -16.82 -15.18
CA PHE A 31 1.18 -17.67 -15.97
C PHE A 31 1.58 -19.15 -15.89
N ALA A 32 2.87 -19.48 -15.94
CA ALA A 32 3.31 -20.87 -15.84
C ALA A 32 2.92 -21.49 -14.48
N GLN A 33 3.11 -20.76 -13.38
CA GLN A 33 2.76 -21.22 -12.05
C GLN A 33 1.26 -21.42 -11.84
N SER A 34 0.39 -20.65 -12.52
CA SER A 34 -1.05 -20.83 -12.42
C SER A 34 -1.53 -22.16 -13.02
N PHE A 35 -0.72 -22.81 -13.88
CA PHE A 35 -1.01 -24.13 -14.45
C PHE A 35 -0.22 -25.28 -13.82
N GLN A 36 0.75 -25.02 -12.95
CA GLN A 36 1.61 -26.05 -12.36
C GLN A 36 1.03 -26.61 -11.06
N ASN A 37 1.25 -27.90 -10.84
CA ASN A 37 0.99 -28.62 -9.59
C ASN A 37 2.20 -29.54 -9.28
N GLU A 38 2.27 -30.10 -8.06
CA GLU A 38 3.40 -30.98 -7.65
C GLU A 38 3.63 -32.20 -8.56
N GLN A 39 2.62 -32.60 -9.37
CA GLN A 39 2.69 -33.73 -10.31
C GLN A 39 2.65 -33.34 -11.80
N GLY A 40 2.67 -32.04 -12.16
CA GLY A 40 2.72 -31.57 -13.55
C GLY A 40 1.78 -30.40 -13.89
N ILE A 41 1.52 -30.20 -15.20
CA ILE A 41 0.59 -29.16 -15.69
C ILE A 41 -0.86 -29.65 -15.50
N THR A 42 -1.70 -28.90 -14.78
CA THR A 42 -3.09 -29.29 -14.51
C THR A 42 -4.02 -28.07 -14.46
N PHE A 43 -5.27 -28.24 -14.90
CA PHE A 43 -6.33 -27.22 -14.82
C PHE A 43 -7.15 -27.29 -13.51
N SER A 44 -6.74 -28.11 -12.54
CA SER A 44 -7.44 -28.35 -11.28
C SER A 44 -7.61 -27.06 -10.46
N HIS A 45 -6.57 -26.23 -10.41
CA HIS A 45 -6.58 -24.95 -9.71
C HIS A 45 -7.62 -23.98 -10.29
N TYR A 46 -7.78 -23.96 -11.62
CA TYR A 46 -8.83 -23.18 -12.28
C TYR A 46 -10.22 -23.68 -11.91
N THR A 47 -10.44 -25.00 -11.91
CA THR A 47 -11.74 -25.56 -11.51
C THR A 47 -12.05 -25.32 -10.04
N GLY A 48 -11.05 -25.39 -9.15
CA GLY A 48 -11.21 -25.11 -7.72
C GLY A 48 -11.53 -23.64 -7.45
N LEU A 49 -10.83 -22.71 -8.10
CA LEU A 49 -11.11 -21.27 -7.96
C LEU A 49 -12.47 -20.87 -8.53
N LEU A 50 -12.90 -21.49 -9.64
CA LEU A 50 -14.24 -21.26 -10.19
C LEU A 50 -15.36 -21.72 -9.25
N GLN A 51 -15.08 -22.68 -8.37
CA GLN A 51 -16.01 -23.15 -7.33
C GLN A 51 -15.89 -22.36 -6.01
N ASP A 52 -14.84 -21.55 -5.85
CA ASP A 52 -14.61 -20.76 -4.63
C ASP A 52 -15.58 -19.57 -4.56
N LYS A 53 -16.57 -19.68 -3.66
CA LYS A 53 -17.56 -18.63 -3.40
C LYS A 53 -16.92 -17.35 -2.87
N ILE A 54 -15.85 -17.45 -2.08
CA ILE A 54 -15.16 -16.31 -1.47
C ILE A 54 -14.49 -15.48 -2.58
N PHE A 55 -13.83 -16.16 -3.52
CA PHE A 55 -13.23 -15.51 -4.68
C PHE A 55 -14.28 -14.74 -5.49
N TRP A 56 -15.41 -15.36 -5.85
CA TRP A 56 -16.44 -14.69 -6.63
C TRP A 56 -17.08 -13.52 -5.88
N LYS A 57 -17.34 -13.67 -4.57
CA LYS A 57 -17.81 -12.57 -3.72
C LYS A 57 -16.82 -11.39 -3.78
N ALA A 58 -15.53 -11.64 -3.55
CA ALA A 58 -14.49 -10.62 -3.60
C ALA A 58 -14.35 -9.98 -4.99
N PHE A 59 -14.48 -10.77 -6.05
CA PHE A 59 -14.46 -10.30 -7.44
C PHE A 59 -15.62 -9.36 -7.76
N PHE A 60 -16.86 -9.77 -7.46
CA PHE A 60 -18.03 -8.94 -7.69
C PHE A 60 -18.04 -7.70 -6.80
N ASN A 61 -17.61 -7.83 -5.54
CA ASN A 61 -17.41 -6.70 -4.65
C ASN A 61 -16.47 -5.66 -5.26
N SER A 62 -15.32 -6.12 -5.77
CA SER A 62 -14.31 -5.25 -6.40
C SER A 62 -14.84 -4.56 -7.64
N VAL A 63 -15.57 -5.29 -8.51
CA VAL A 63 -16.19 -4.72 -9.71
C VAL A 63 -17.28 -3.69 -9.35
N MET A 64 -18.13 -4.00 -8.37
CA MET A 64 -19.23 -3.14 -7.94
C MET A 64 -18.72 -1.83 -7.35
N VAL A 65 -17.83 -1.89 -6.36
CA VAL A 65 -17.28 -0.69 -5.70
C VAL A 65 -16.45 0.14 -6.68
N SER A 66 -15.65 -0.50 -7.53
CA SER A 66 -14.83 0.20 -8.53
C SER A 66 -15.68 0.83 -9.62
N GLY A 67 -16.76 0.17 -10.06
CA GLY A 67 -17.69 0.71 -11.06
C GLY A 67 -18.42 1.94 -10.54
N CYS A 68 -18.93 1.88 -9.30
CA CYS A 68 -19.59 3.02 -8.64
C CYS A 68 -18.61 4.18 -8.39
N ALA A 69 -17.39 3.88 -7.95
CA ALA A 69 -16.35 4.88 -7.74
C ALA A 69 -15.93 5.55 -9.06
N ALA A 70 -15.71 4.77 -10.12
CA ALA A 70 -15.33 5.27 -11.44
C ALA A 70 -16.42 6.16 -12.06
N LEU A 71 -17.69 5.77 -11.91
CA LEU A 71 -18.82 6.57 -12.38
C LEU A 71 -18.89 7.90 -11.63
N SER A 72 -18.88 7.84 -10.29
CA SER A 72 -18.95 9.02 -9.43
C SER A 72 -17.78 9.98 -9.69
N THR A 73 -16.57 9.45 -9.78
CA THR A 73 -15.36 10.22 -10.08
C THR A 73 -15.41 10.88 -11.44
N THR A 74 -15.88 10.16 -12.47
CA THR A 74 -15.99 10.73 -13.83
C THR A 74 -16.99 11.88 -13.86
N ILE A 75 -18.11 11.76 -13.14
CA ILE A 75 -19.11 12.84 -13.00
C ILE A 75 -18.49 14.05 -12.26
N LEU A 76 -17.83 13.82 -11.12
CA LEU A 76 -17.20 14.89 -10.33
C LEU A 76 -16.07 15.59 -11.11
N ALA A 77 -15.20 14.82 -11.76
CA ALA A 77 -14.14 15.33 -12.62
C ALA A 77 -14.68 16.18 -13.77
N PHE A 78 -15.77 15.73 -14.41
CA PHE A 78 -16.45 16.48 -15.46
C PHE A 78 -17.01 17.81 -14.91
N LEU A 79 -17.64 17.81 -13.73
CA LEU A 79 -18.18 19.02 -13.10
C LEU A 79 -17.08 20.04 -12.76
N LEU A 80 -15.96 19.58 -12.20
CA LEU A 80 -14.81 20.45 -11.90
C LEU A 80 -14.16 21.00 -13.17
N GLY A 81 -13.94 20.15 -14.18
CA GLY A 81 -13.41 20.57 -15.49
C GLY A 81 -14.34 21.57 -16.19
N TYR A 82 -15.65 21.30 -16.17
CA TYR A 82 -16.67 22.16 -16.76
C TYR A 82 -16.64 23.55 -16.11
N THR A 83 -16.53 23.57 -14.78
CA THR A 83 -16.43 24.81 -14.00
C THR A 83 -15.22 25.63 -14.41
N ILE A 84 -14.06 25.01 -14.64
CA ILE A 84 -12.84 25.73 -15.03
C ILE A 84 -12.94 26.31 -16.45
N HIS A 85 -13.42 25.55 -17.43
CA HIS A 85 -13.33 25.92 -18.85
C HIS A 85 -14.55 26.68 -19.40
N PHE A 86 -15.74 26.42 -18.88
CA PHE A 86 -17.01 26.92 -19.42
C PHE A 86 -17.71 27.98 -18.56
N THR A 87 -17.18 28.34 -17.37
CA THR A 87 -17.73 29.43 -16.53
C THR A 87 -16.85 30.68 -16.51
N ASN A 88 -17.42 31.82 -16.14
CA ASN A 88 -16.70 33.11 -16.02
C ASN A 88 -16.09 33.37 -14.65
N LEU A 89 -15.71 32.33 -13.90
CA LEU A 89 -15.07 32.49 -12.61
C LEU A 89 -13.71 33.22 -12.70
N LYS A 90 -13.39 33.99 -11.65
CA LYS A 90 -12.08 34.65 -11.54
C LYS A 90 -10.95 33.61 -11.62
N SER A 91 -9.83 33.98 -12.24
CA SER A 91 -8.69 33.07 -12.45
C SER A 91 -8.17 32.44 -11.15
N VAL A 92 -8.25 33.16 -10.03
CA VAL A 92 -7.83 32.69 -8.70
C VAL A 92 -8.59 31.42 -8.28
N TRP A 93 -9.92 31.42 -8.35
CA TRP A 93 -10.75 30.28 -7.98
C TRP A 93 -10.51 29.08 -8.89
N LYS A 94 -10.34 29.31 -10.20
CA LYS A 94 -10.01 28.25 -11.17
C LYS A 94 -8.68 27.57 -10.84
N LYS A 95 -7.67 28.35 -10.41
CA LYS A 95 -6.38 27.82 -9.96
C LYS A 95 -6.50 27.03 -8.65
N GLN A 96 -7.27 27.53 -7.69
CA GLN A 96 -7.51 26.83 -6.42
C GLN A 96 -8.20 25.48 -6.62
N ILE A 97 -9.30 25.44 -7.39
CA ILE A 97 -10.01 24.20 -7.72
C ILE A 97 -9.04 23.19 -8.36
N ARG A 98 -8.22 23.65 -9.32
CA ARG A 98 -7.22 22.79 -9.98
C ARG A 98 -6.22 22.21 -8.99
N HIS A 99 -5.64 23.03 -8.10
CA HIS A 99 -4.67 22.54 -7.13
C HIS A 99 -5.30 21.54 -6.15
N ILE A 100 -6.48 21.84 -5.61
CA ILE A 100 -7.20 20.97 -4.67
C ILE A 100 -7.56 19.64 -5.34
N ALA A 101 -8.08 19.67 -6.57
CA ALA A 101 -8.44 18.45 -7.31
C ALA A 101 -7.23 17.54 -7.62
N THR A 102 -6.02 18.10 -7.73
CA THR A 102 -4.80 17.33 -8.02
C THR A 102 -4.02 16.93 -6.76
N MET A 103 -4.28 17.55 -5.62
CA MET A 103 -3.57 17.30 -4.35
C MET A 103 -3.61 15.83 -3.91
N PRO A 104 -4.72 15.07 -4.11
CA PRO A 104 -4.75 13.67 -3.71
C PRO A 104 -3.75 12.74 -4.42
N MET A 105 -3.15 13.15 -5.53
CA MET A 105 -2.14 12.34 -6.20
C MET A 105 -0.78 12.32 -5.45
N LEU A 106 -0.60 13.16 -4.42
CA LEU A 106 0.68 13.35 -3.75
C LEU A 106 0.90 12.48 -2.51
N LEU A 107 -0.10 11.69 -2.11
CA LEU A 107 -0.07 10.82 -0.93
C LEU A 107 -0.31 9.35 -1.32
N PRO A 108 0.18 8.40 -0.52
CA PRO A 108 -0.10 6.98 -0.73
C PRO A 108 -1.55 6.63 -0.39
N THR A 109 -2.08 5.58 -1.04
CA THR A 109 -3.51 5.24 -0.95
C THR A 109 -3.97 4.80 0.43
N ILE A 110 -3.11 4.07 1.17
CA ILE A 110 -3.36 3.67 2.57
C ILE A 110 -3.71 4.87 3.46
N THR A 111 -3.08 6.02 3.26
CA THR A 111 -3.35 7.23 4.06
C THR A 111 -4.79 7.69 3.96
N TYR A 112 -5.43 7.53 2.80
CA TYR A 112 -6.84 7.91 2.63
C TYR A 112 -7.79 7.04 3.44
N GLY A 113 -7.51 5.74 3.54
CA GLY A 113 -8.30 4.84 4.36
C GLY A 113 -8.35 5.33 5.81
N PHE A 114 -7.19 5.62 6.40
CA PHE A 114 -7.13 6.14 7.77
C PHE A 114 -7.69 7.54 7.92
N ALA A 115 -7.40 8.44 6.98
CA ALA A 115 -7.95 9.78 7.03
C ALA A 115 -9.50 9.75 7.05
N ILE A 116 -10.13 8.81 6.32
CA ILE A 116 -11.58 8.62 6.33
C ILE A 116 -12.08 8.08 7.67
N ILE A 117 -11.41 7.09 8.27
CA ILE A 117 -11.75 6.56 9.60
C ILE A 117 -11.75 7.69 10.63
N TYR A 118 -10.70 8.50 10.67
CA TYR A 118 -10.60 9.60 11.64
C TYR A 118 -11.48 10.81 11.29
N THR A 119 -11.94 10.95 10.04
CA THR A 119 -12.86 12.03 9.65
C THR A 119 -14.31 11.67 9.98
N PHE A 120 -14.77 10.48 9.57
CA PHE A 120 -16.18 10.07 9.61
C PHE A 120 -16.48 8.99 10.68
N GLY A 121 -15.46 8.49 11.39
CA GLY A 121 -15.52 7.40 12.38
C GLY A 121 -16.55 7.59 13.48
N LYS A 122 -16.86 6.51 14.22
CA LYS A 122 -17.66 6.61 15.46
C LYS A 122 -17.11 7.67 16.44
N GLN A 123 -15.79 7.83 16.47
CA GLN A 123 -15.09 8.87 17.23
C GLN A 123 -14.36 9.88 16.33
N GLY A 124 -14.78 10.00 15.06
CA GLY A 124 -14.16 10.87 14.07
C GLY A 124 -14.49 12.35 14.25
N LEU A 125 -13.77 13.20 13.53
CA LEU A 125 -13.91 14.67 13.59
C LEU A 125 -15.37 15.12 13.38
N PHE A 126 -16.05 14.59 12.35
CA PHE A 126 -17.44 14.96 12.05
C PHE A 126 -18.41 14.43 13.09
N THR A 127 -18.24 13.18 13.54
CA THR A 127 -19.14 12.58 14.53
C THR A 127 -19.08 13.33 15.86
N LYS A 128 -17.90 13.83 16.25
CA LYS A 128 -17.77 14.71 17.42
C LYS A 128 -18.36 16.11 17.22
N LEU A 129 -18.26 16.68 16.01
CA LEU A 129 -18.80 18.00 15.69
C LEU A 129 -20.34 18.01 15.59
N PHE A 130 -20.94 16.96 15.04
CA PHE A 130 -22.38 16.87 14.76
C PHE A 130 -23.14 15.94 15.72
N GLY A 131 -22.45 15.14 16.53
CA GLY A 131 -23.04 14.18 17.47
C GLY A 131 -23.68 12.95 16.83
N ILE A 132 -23.59 12.80 15.50
CA ILE A 132 -24.23 11.73 14.73
C ILE A 132 -23.20 11.16 13.74
N GLN A 133 -23.11 9.83 13.68
CA GLN A 133 -22.36 9.15 12.62
C GLN A 133 -23.20 9.13 11.34
N LEU A 134 -22.68 9.70 10.25
CA LEU A 134 -23.44 9.86 9.00
C LEU A 134 -23.69 8.54 8.27
N PHE A 135 -22.73 7.62 8.29
CA PHE A 135 -22.79 6.32 7.62
C PHE A 135 -21.74 5.37 8.22
N ASP A 136 -21.91 4.06 7.97
CA ASP A 136 -20.86 3.09 8.28
C ASP A 136 -19.71 3.24 7.29
N ILE A 137 -18.50 3.33 7.81
CA ILE A 137 -17.28 3.58 7.03
C ILE A 137 -16.67 2.27 6.57
N TYR A 138 -16.80 1.23 7.39
CA TYR A 138 -16.22 -0.04 7.04
C TYR A 138 -17.07 -0.70 5.95
N GLY A 139 -16.40 -1.15 4.89
CA GLY A 139 -17.04 -1.72 3.72
C GLY A 139 -17.35 -0.70 2.63
N PHE A 140 -18.48 -0.89 1.94
CA PHE A 140 -18.72 -0.27 0.63
C PHE A 140 -18.61 1.27 0.63
N CYS A 141 -19.18 1.95 1.63
CA CYS A 141 -19.23 3.42 1.66
C CYS A 141 -17.85 4.06 1.88
N GLY A 142 -17.04 3.55 2.82
CA GLY A 142 -15.68 4.08 3.03
C GLY A 142 -14.76 3.77 1.86
N LEU A 143 -14.87 2.57 1.27
CA LEU A 143 -14.16 2.22 0.04
C LEU A 143 -14.53 3.17 -1.11
N LEU A 144 -15.82 3.45 -1.30
CA LEU A 144 -16.30 4.37 -2.35
C LEU A 144 -15.73 5.78 -2.17
N ILE A 145 -15.77 6.33 -0.96
CA ILE A 145 -15.23 7.67 -0.67
C ILE A 145 -13.72 7.72 -0.90
N GLY A 146 -12.99 6.73 -0.39
CA GLY A 146 -11.54 6.61 -0.58
C GLY A 146 -11.17 6.55 -2.06
N TYR A 147 -11.85 5.70 -2.84
CA TYR A 147 -11.59 5.58 -4.27
C TYR A 147 -11.96 6.83 -5.05
N ILE A 148 -13.03 7.54 -4.69
CA ILE A 148 -13.36 8.82 -5.34
C ILE A 148 -12.20 9.81 -5.16
N ILE A 149 -11.70 9.97 -3.94
CA ILE A 149 -10.61 10.92 -3.65
C ILE A 149 -9.34 10.54 -4.39
N TYR A 150 -9.00 9.26 -4.37
CA TYR A 150 -7.80 8.72 -5.01
C TYR A 150 -7.84 8.84 -6.53
N THR A 151 -8.97 8.53 -7.17
CA THR A 151 -9.09 8.51 -8.64
C THR A 151 -9.44 9.88 -9.24
N LEU A 152 -9.96 10.82 -8.43
CA LEU A 152 -10.35 12.16 -8.88
C LEU A 152 -9.24 12.96 -9.58
N PRO A 153 -7.98 13.02 -9.10
CA PRO A 153 -6.92 13.73 -9.80
C PRO A 153 -6.73 13.26 -11.24
N ILE A 154 -6.77 11.95 -11.46
CA ILE A 154 -6.51 11.34 -12.77
C ILE A 154 -7.68 11.61 -13.71
N GLY A 155 -8.92 11.39 -13.26
CA GLY A 155 -10.11 11.73 -14.04
C GLY A 155 -10.17 13.23 -14.35
N PHE A 156 -9.89 14.08 -13.37
CA PHE A 156 -9.89 15.53 -13.52
C PHE A 156 -8.83 16.01 -14.51
N LEU A 157 -7.61 15.46 -14.47
CA LEU A 157 -6.54 15.82 -15.41
C LEU A 157 -6.90 15.44 -16.86
N LEU A 158 -7.57 14.31 -17.08
CA LEU A 158 -8.09 13.94 -18.40
C LEU A 158 -9.15 14.94 -18.89
N MET A 159 -10.10 15.32 -18.02
CA MET A 159 -11.11 16.32 -18.34
C MET A 159 -10.51 17.71 -18.62
N ASP A 160 -9.61 18.18 -17.76
CA ASP A 160 -8.97 19.50 -17.89
C ASP A 160 -8.17 19.61 -19.19
N ASN A 161 -7.48 18.54 -19.58
CA ASN A 161 -6.70 18.49 -20.81
C ASN A 161 -7.58 18.50 -22.06
N THR A 162 -8.64 17.69 -22.11
CA THR A 162 -9.53 17.64 -23.28
C THR A 162 -10.37 18.91 -23.41
N MET A 163 -10.98 19.38 -22.32
CA MET A 163 -11.86 20.56 -22.35
C MET A 163 -11.15 21.84 -22.79
N LYS A 164 -9.84 21.94 -22.56
CA LYS A 164 -9.01 23.05 -23.03
C LYS A 164 -9.05 23.23 -24.55
N PHE A 165 -9.26 22.15 -25.31
CA PHE A 165 -9.22 22.16 -26.77
C PHE A 165 -10.60 22.21 -27.44
N ILE A 166 -11.69 22.12 -26.67
CA ILE A 166 -13.04 22.21 -27.23
C ILE A 166 -13.29 23.65 -27.71
N ASP A 167 -13.59 23.80 -29.01
CA ASP A 167 -13.88 25.13 -29.58
C ASP A 167 -15.23 25.64 -29.08
N LYS A 168 -15.19 26.78 -28.39
CA LYS A 168 -16.38 27.45 -27.84
C LYS A 168 -17.32 27.98 -28.92
N LYS A 169 -16.89 28.09 -30.19
CA LYS A 169 -17.73 28.48 -31.33
C LYS A 169 -18.93 27.57 -31.51
N PHE A 170 -18.81 26.28 -31.23
CA PHE A 170 -19.93 25.35 -31.36
C PHE A 170 -21.14 25.76 -30.49
N ASP A 171 -20.90 26.38 -29.33
CA ASP A 171 -21.98 26.91 -28.48
C ASP A 171 -22.69 28.12 -29.09
N ILE A 172 -21.95 28.95 -29.86
CA ILE A 172 -22.50 30.10 -30.60
C ILE A 172 -23.28 29.61 -31.82
N VAL A 173 -22.71 28.69 -32.59
CA VAL A 173 -23.35 28.10 -33.79
C VAL A 173 -24.64 27.38 -33.40
N SER A 174 -24.62 26.57 -32.34
CA SER A 174 -25.82 25.88 -31.84
C SER A 174 -26.91 26.85 -31.34
N ARG A 175 -26.52 28.02 -30.82
CA ARG A 175 -27.47 29.11 -30.51
C ARG A 175 -28.12 29.71 -31.75
N ILE A 176 -27.35 29.94 -32.80
CA ILE A 176 -27.85 30.46 -34.08
C ILE A 176 -28.79 29.44 -34.75
N MET A 177 -28.45 28.14 -34.66
CA MET A 177 -29.27 27.02 -35.13
C MET A 177 -30.54 26.77 -34.27
N GLN A 178 -30.80 27.59 -33.26
CA GLN A 178 -31.95 27.48 -32.35
C GLN A 178 -32.07 26.13 -31.62
N ASP A 179 -30.94 25.45 -31.36
CA ASP A 179 -30.96 24.23 -30.55
C ASP A 179 -31.35 24.52 -29.10
N THR A 180 -32.11 23.58 -28.52
CA THR A 180 -32.45 23.59 -27.10
C THR A 180 -31.19 23.52 -26.21
N LYS A 181 -31.29 24.01 -24.96
CA LYS A 181 -30.15 24.02 -24.02
C LYS A 181 -29.54 22.63 -23.80
N SER A 182 -30.38 21.59 -23.78
CA SER A 182 -29.93 20.19 -23.63
C SER A 182 -29.19 19.69 -24.88
N LYS A 183 -29.78 19.88 -26.07
CA LYS A 183 -29.16 19.47 -27.34
C LYS A 183 -27.82 20.19 -27.58
N ARG A 184 -27.74 21.46 -27.18
CA ARG A 184 -26.50 22.24 -27.22
C ARG A 184 -25.41 21.68 -26.31
N LEU A 185 -25.74 21.38 -25.05
CA LEU A 185 -24.82 20.75 -24.09
C LEU A 185 -24.33 19.39 -24.63
N TRP A 186 -25.25 18.61 -25.18
CA TRP A 186 -24.96 17.31 -25.77
C TRP A 186 -23.98 17.41 -26.94
N MET A 187 -24.29 18.23 -27.95
CA MET A 187 -23.48 18.34 -29.16
C MET A 187 -22.16 19.08 -28.96
N THR A 188 -22.15 20.12 -28.12
CA THR A 188 -20.98 21.00 -27.96
C THR A 188 -19.97 20.43 -26.97
N ILE A 189 -20.43 19.77 -25.91
CA ILE A 189 -19.59 19.40 -24.77
C ILE A 189 -19.59 17.89 -24.57
N ILE A 190 -20.74 17.23 -24.42
CA ILE A 190 -20.77 15.81 -24.05
C ILE A 190 -20.25 14.92 -25.19
N MET A 191 -20.76 15.07 -26.41
CA MET A 191 -20.43 14.21 -27.55
C MET A 191 -18.92 14.21 -27.88
N PRO A 192 -18.22 15.37 -28.00
CA PRO A 192 -16.78 15.37 -28.19
C PRO A 192 -15.99 14.77 -27.02
N MET A 193 -16.60 14.75 -25.83
CA MET A 193 -15.97 14.26 -24.60
C MET A 193 -16.23 12.78 -24.32
N ILE A 194 -17.14 12.10 -25.03
CA ILE A 194 -17.45 10.67 -24.79
C ILE A 194 -16.16 9.82 -24.72
N PRO A 195 -15.18 9.95 -25.64
CA PRO A 195 -13.94 9.16 -25.54
C PRO A 195 -13.13 9.48 -24.28
N THR A 196 -13.11 10.73 -23.84
CA THR A 196 -12.39 11.14 -22.62
C THR A 196 -13.15 10.72 -21.35
N LEU A 197 -14.48 10.80 -21.35
CA LEU A 197 -15.34 10.32 -20.26
C LEU A 197 -15.18 8.83 -20.06
N ALA A 198 -15.21 8.06 -21.15
CA ALA A 198 -14.98 6.62 -21.11
C ALA A 198 -13.53 6.28 -20.70
N ALA A 199 -12.51 7.01 -21.20
CA ALA A 199 -11.13 6.84 -20.75
C ALA A 199 -10.95 7.14 -19.25
N SER A 200 -11.59 8.21 -18.75
CA SER A 200 -11.59 8.56 -17.32
C SER A 200 -12.28 7.48 -16.48
N PHE A 201 -13.42 6.97 -16.94
CA PHE A 201 -14.13 5.88 -16.27
C PHE A 201 -13.27 4.62 -16.20
N ILE A 202 -12.72 4.18 -17.32
CA ILE A 202 -11.88 2.97 -17.41
C ILE A 202 -10.64 3.12 -16.52
N GLN A 203 -9.96 4.27 -16.58
CA GLN A 203 -8.77 4.50 -15.77
C GLN A 203 -9.09 4.55 -14.27
N SER A 204 -10.19 5.20 -13.89
CA SER A 204 -10.62 5.26 -12.49
C SER A 204 -11.04 3.89 -11.98
N PHE A 205 -11.78 3.11 -12.79
CA PHE A 205 -12.20 1.75 -12.48
C PHE A 205 -10.99 0.85 -12.25
N PHE A 206 -10.02 0.89 -13.15
CA PHE A 206 -8.84 0.04 -13.04
C PHE A 206 -7.99 0.39 -11.82
N LEU A 207 -7.82 1.68 -11.57
CA LEU A 207 -7.03 2.15 -10.45
C LEU A 207 -7.68 1.80 -9.10
N SER A 208 -9.01 1.83 -9.00
CA SER A 208 -9.72 1.38 -7.79
C SER A 208 -9.80 -0.15 -7.68
N PHE A 209 -9.94 -0.87 -8.79
CA PHE A 209 -10.06 -2.34 -8.80
C PHE A 209 -8.76 -3.02 -8.34
N THR A 210 -7.63 -2.36 -8.57
CA THR A 210 -6.29 -2.89 -8.28
C THR A 210 -5.64 -2.29 -7.04
N ASP A 211 -6.31 -1.33 -6.39
CA ASP A 211 -5.76 -0.72 -5.18
C ASP A 211 -5.83 -1.68 -4.00
N PHE A 212 -4.72 -1.77 -3.29
CA PHE A 212 -4.60 -2.53 -2.06
C PHE A 212 -4.75 -1.64 -0.83
N GLY A 213 -4.33 -0.38 -0.92
CA GLY A 213 -4.12 0.45 0.25
C GLY A 213 -5.40 0.88 0.97
N ILE A 214 -6.39 1.37 0.22
CA ILE A 214 -7.67 1.78 0.80
C ILE A 214 -8.41 0.57 1.39
N PRO A 215 -8.55 -0.57 0.67
CA PRO A 215 -9.17 -1.77 1.24
C PRO A 215 -8.48 -2.35 2.47
N ALA A 216 -7.15 -2.36 2.49
CA ALA A 216 -6.41 -2.82 3.66
C ALA A 216 -6.74 -2.00 4.92
N SER A 217 -7.23 -0.77 4.77
CA SER A 217 -7.52 0.14 5.88
C SER A 217 -9.01 0.18 6.26
N VAL A 218 -9.92 0.29 5.28
CA VAL A 218 -11.38 0.48 5.51
C VAL A 218 -12.26 -0.65 4.98
N GLY A 219 -11.67 -1.73 4.48
CA GLY A 219 -12.42 -2.85 3.88
C GLY A 219 -13.38 -3.55 4.85
N GLY A 220 -12.98 -3.78 6.11
CA GLY A 220 -13.78 -4.54 7.07
C GLY A 220 -14.17 -5.91 6.52
N GLU A 221 -15.46 -6.27 6.57
CA GLU A 221 -16.01 -7.51 5.97
C GLU A 221 -16.12 -7.49 4.44
N TYR A 222 -15.85 -6.34 3.81
CA TYR A 222 -16.00 -6.20 2.37
C TYR A 222 -14.72 -6.64 1.66
N ASP A 223 -14.59 -7.95 1.47
CA ASP A 223 -13.46 -8.53 0.75
C ASP A 223 -13.40 -8.04 -0.69
N VAL A 224 -12.20 -7.67 -1.12
CA VAL A 224 -11.88 -7.29 -2.50
C VAL A 224 -10.74 -8.15 -3.02
N VAL A 225 -10.59 -8.24 -4.34
CA VAL A 225 -9.61 -9.15 -4.97
C VAL A 225 -8.19 -8.78 -4.57
N ALA A 226 -7.87 -7.50 -4.40
CA ALA A 226 -6.53 -7.05 -4.02
C ALA A 226 -6.12 -7.52 -2.60
N THR A 227 -7.03 -7.48 -1.62
CA THR A 227 -6.76 -7.95 -0.26
C THR A 227 -6.74 -9.48 -0.20
N LEU A 228 -7.64 -10.14 -0.94
CA LEU A 228 -7.63 -11.59 -1.07
C LEU A 228 -6.34 -12.10 -1.70
N LEU A 229 -5.85 -11.44 -2.75
CA LEU A 229 -4.57 -11.75 -3.40
C LEU A 229 -3.41 -11.62 -2.41
N PHE A 230 -3.38 -10.54 -1.63
CA PHE A 230 -2.36 -10.34 -0.60
C PHE A 230 -2.42 -11.44 0.47
N GLN A 231 -3.61 -11.75 1.00
CA GLN A 231 -3.80 -12.79 2.01
C GLN A 231 -3.43 -14.19 1.50
N LYS A 232 -3.67 -14.51 0.23
CA LYS A 232 -3.28 -15.80 -0.34
C LYS A 232 -1.77 -15.94 -0.54
N MET A 233 -1.08 -14.83 -0.79
CA MET A 233 0.37 -14.82 -1.04
C MET A 233 1.22 -14.65 0.23
N LEU A 234 0.74 -13.86 1.19
CA LEU A 234 1.47 -13.45 2.40
C LEU A 234 0.64 -13.64 3.68
N GLY A 235 -0.45 -14.42 3.63
CA GLY A 235 -1.21 -14.80 4.82
C GLY A 235 -0.53 -15.92 5.61
N SER A 236 -1.20 -16.34 6.69
CA SER A 236 -0.70 -17.37 7.61
C SER A 236 -0.24 -18.65 6.94
N VAL A 237 -0.85 -19.03 5.82
CA VAL A 237 -0.44 -20.17 5.02
C VAL A 237 -0.43 -19.73 3.56
N PRO A 238 0.75 -19.45 2.98
CA PRO A 238 0.84 -19.04 1.59
C PRO A 238 0.41 -20.15 0.64
N ASP A 239 -0.38 -19.77 -0.36
CA ASP A 239 -0.72 -20.59 -1.51
C ASP A 239 -0.34 -19.81 -2.78
N PHE A 240 0.89 -20.04 -3.24
CA PHE A 240 1.45 -19.38 -4.43
C PHE A 240 0.68 -19.72 -5.70
N HIS A 241 0.11 -20.93 -5.80
CA HIS A 241 -0.62 -21.37 -6.98
C HIS A 241 -1.97 -20.66 -7.10
N GLN A 242 -2.74 -20.62 -6.00
CA GLN A 242 -4.00 -19.87 -5.96
C GLN A 242 -3.75 -18.36 -6.08
N GLY A 243 -2.70 -17.83 -5.45
CA GLY A 243 -2.31 -16.43 -5.56
C GLY A 243 -1.98 -16.03 -7.00
N ALA A 244 -1.17 -16.83 -7.71
CA ALA A 244 -0.85 -16.61 -9.12
C ALA A 244 -2.12 -16.64 -10.00
N LEU A 245 -3.04 -17.57 -9.74
CA LEU A 245 -4.31 -17.66 -10.46
C LEU A 245 -5.20 -16.41 -10.24
N ILE A 246 -5.32 -15.93 -9.00
CA ILE A 246 -6.04 -14.69 -8.68
C ILE A 246 -5.39 -13.51 -9.42
N ALA A 247 -4.05 -13.44 -9.45
CA ALA A 247 -3.33 -12.41 -10.18
C ALA A 247 -3.61 -12.46 -11.70
N VAL A 248 -3.71 -13.65 -12.30
CA VAL A 248 -4.13 -13.81 -13.71
C VAL A 248 -5.56 -13.31 -13.92
N MET A 249 -6.49 -13.63 -13.01
CA MET A 249 -7.87 -13.15 -13.11
C MET A 249 -7.97 -11.63 -13.02
N MET A 250 -7.08 -10.97 -12.25
CA MET A 250 -6.99 -9.51 -12.20
C MET A 250 -6.51 -8.87 -13.51
N LEU A 251 -5.84 -9.61 -14.40
CA LEU A 251 -5.42 -9.10 -15.73
C LEU A 251 -6.58 -9.08 -16.74
N LEU A 252 -7.62 -9.90 -16.58
CA LEU A 252 -8.71 -10.00 -17.54
C LEU A 252 -9.49 -8.69 -17.73
N PRO A 253 -9.91 -7.95 -16.67
CA PRO A 253 -10.57 -6.66 -16.82
C PRO A 253 -9.69 -5.63 -17.53
N SER A 254 -8.38 -5.68 -17.31
CA SER A 254 -7.43 -4.78 -17.94
C SER A 254 -7.34 -5.03 -19.45
N ILE A 255 -7.24 -6.29 -19.87
CA ILE A 255 -7.21 -6.66 -21.29
C ILE A 255 -8.49 -6.17 -21.99
N PHE A 256 -9.64 -6.40 -21.38
CA PHE A 256 -10.93 -5.92 -21.89
C PHE A 256 -10.97 -4.38 -21.99
N SER A 257 -10.42 -3.69 -21.00
CA SER A 257 -10.31 -2.23 -20.98
C SER A 257 -9.46 -1.67 -22.13
N ILE A 258 -8.36 -2.33 -22.50
CA ILE A 258 -7.56 -1.92 -23.67
C ILE A 258 -8.40 -2.01 -24.94
N PHE A 259 -9.13 -3.12 -25.15
CA PHE A 259 -9.95 -3.28 -26.36
C PHE A 259 -10.99 -2.19 -26.48
N ILE A 260 -11.65 -1.83 -25.38
CA ILE A 260 -12.61 -0.72 -25.34
C ILE A 260 -11.90 0.60 -25.62
N LEU A 261 -10.78 0.88 -24.94
CA LEU A 261 -10.07 2.16 -25.10
C LEU A 261 -9.57 2.33 -26.54
N HIS A 262 -9.02 1.27 -27.14
CA HIS A 262 -8.58 1.26 -28.53
C HIS A 262 -9.74 1.46 -29.52
N TYR A 263 -10.90 0.89 -29.24
CA TYR A 263 -12.11 1.15 -30.03
C TYR A 263 -12.55 2.62 -29.93
N LEU A 264 -12.51 3.19 -28.73
CA LEU A 264 -12.91 4.58 -28.45
C LEU A 264 -11.94 5.62 -29.02
N GLU A 265 -10.65 5.31 -29.13
CA GLU A 265 -9.64 6.17 -29.77
C GLU A 265 -10.03 6.56 -31.19
N ARG A 266 -10.78 5.71 -31.91
CA ARG A 266 -11.28 6.00 -33.27
C ARG A 266 -12.25 7.17 -33.32
N PHE A 267 -12.91 7.47 -32.22
CA PHE A 267 -13.89 8.56 -32.10
C PHE A 267 -13.27 9.83 -31.48
N GLN A 268 -11.97 9.81 -31.15
CA GLN A 268 -11.31 10.96 -30.53
C GLN A 268 -11.09 12.09 -31.54
N ILE A 269 -11.78 13.21 -31.33
CA ILE A 269 -11.66 14.40 -32.19
C ILE A 269 -10.34 15.13 -31.88
N LYS A 270 -9.42 15.19 -32.84
CA LYS A 270 -8.14 15.90 -32.72
C LYS A 270 -8.31 17.39 -33.02
N TYR A 271 -8.39 18.21 -31.98
CA TYR A 271 -8.41 19.67 -32.11
C TYR A 271 -6.98 20.24 -32.17
N ASN A 272 -6.68 21.00 -33.23
CA ASN A 272 -5.32 21.53 -33.47
C ASN A 272 -5.13 23.00 -33.02
N LYS A 273 -6.18 23.74 -32.66
CA LYS A 273 -6.11 25.15 -32.22
C LYS A 273 -7.16 25.47 -31.17
N SER A 274 -6.75 26.07 -30.06
CA SER A 274 -7.66 26.68 -29.07
C SER A 274 -8.01 28.11 -29.51
N THR A 275 -9.29 28.40 -29.72
CA THR A 275 -9.79 29.73 -30.03
C THR A 275 -10.04 30.51 -28.73
N VAL A 276 -9.46 31.71 -28.62
CA VAL A 276 -9.72 32.63 -27.51
C VAL A 276 -11.01 33.37 -27.83
N ILE A 277 -12.14 32.90 -27.28
CA ILE A 277 -13.45 33.56 -27.43
C ILE A 277 -14.02 33.83 -26.04
N GLU A 278 -14.67 34.99 -25.90
CA GLU A 278 -15.40 35.37 -24.70
C GLU A 278 -16.59 34.43 -24.46
N LEU A 279 -16.64 33.86 -23.26
CA LEU A 279 -17.75 33.00 -22.84
C LEU A 279 -19.03 33.83 -22.66
N PRO A 280 -20.21 33.27 -22.98
CA PRO A 280 -21.47 33.92 -22.64
C PRO A 280 -21.58 34.13 -21.13
N LYS A 281 -22.05 35.31 -20.73
CA LYS A 281 -22.35 35.63 -19.32
C LYS A 281 -23.63 34.93 -18.90
N ASN A 282 -23.55 33.99 -17.95
CA ASN A 282 -24.71 33.37 -17.30
C ASN A 282 -24.45 33.24 -15.80
N LYS A 283 -24.98 34.19 -15.02
CA LYS A 283 -24.73 34.28 -13.58
C LYS A 283 -25.24 33.06 -12.80
N CYS A 284 -26.39 32.48 -13.20
CA CYS A 284 -26.98 31.34 -12.51
C CYS A 284 -26.12 30.08 -12.67
N ARG A 285 -25.72 29.75 -13.91
CA ARG A 285 -24.78 28.65 -14.19
C ARG A 285 -23.47 28.83 -13.41
N ASP A 286 -22.90 30.03 -13.48
CA ASP A 286 -21.59 30.30 -12.87
C ASP A 286 -21.65 30.16 -11.34
N TYR A 287 -22.73 30.61 -10.69
CA TYR A 287 -22.93 30.45 -9.24
C TYR A 287 -23.19 28.99 -8.83
N LEU A 288 -24.03 28.26 -9.58
CA LEU A 288 -24.32 26.86 -9.31
C LEU A 288 -23.06 25.99 -9.44
N CYS A 289 -22.32 26.13 -10.55
CA CYS A 289 -21.07 25.41 -10.78
C CYS A 289 -19.99 25.77 -9.75
N PHE A 290 -19.94 27.04 -9.33
CA PHE A 290 -19.05 27.47 -8.26
C PHE A 290 -19.39 26.81 -6.93
N THR A 291 -20.66 26.86 -6.51
CA THR A 291 -21.12 26.28 -5.25
C THR A 291 -20.83 24.77 -5.20
N ILE A 292 -21.16 24.04 -6.26
CA ILE A 292 -20.85 22.60 -6.37
C ILE A 292 -19.34 22.34 -6.27
N SER A 293 -18.53 23.10 -7.01
CA SER A 293 -17.07 22.92 -7.00
C SER A 293 -16.44 23.26 -5.65
N VAL A 294 -16.98 24.27 -4.95
CA VAL A 294 -16.55 24.62 -3.60
C VAL A 294 -16.95 23.53 -2.61
N CYS A 295 -18.16 22.97 -2.68
CA CYS A 295 -18.57 21.85 -1.83
C CYS A 295 -17.66 20.63 -2.02
N ILE A 296 -17.36 20.25 -3.27
CA ILE A 296 -16.44 19.14 -3.58
C ILE A 296 -15.03 19.44 -3.02
N SER A 297 -14.54 20.67 -3.23
CA SER A 297 -13.21 21.08 -2.75
C SER A 297 -13.14 21.08 -1.22
N MET A 298 -14.19 21.54 -0.53
CA MET A 298 -14.28 21.53 0.93
C MET A 298 -14.33 20.10 1.49
N PHE A 299 -15.04 19.18 0.83
CA PHE A 299 -15.07 17.78 1.22
C PHE A 299 -13.69 17.11 1.10
N ILE A 300 -12.94 17.40 0.03
CA ILE A 300 -11.56 16.90 -0.09
C ILE A 300 -10.69 17.50 1.01
N LEU A 301 -10.78 18.83 1.23
CA LEU A 301 -10.00 19.51 2.25
C LEU A 301 -10.30 19.03 3.67
N SER A 302 -11.53 18.62 3.99
CA SER A 302 -11.87 18.14 5.32
C SER A 302 -11.15 16.83 5.68
N ILE A 303 -10.94 15.96 4.70
CA ILE A 303 -10.19 14.71 4.89
C ILE A 303 -8.70 15.00 5.05
N PHE A 304 -8.18 15.96 4.27
CA PHE A 304 -6.81 16.44 4.43
C PHE A 304 -6.59 17.12 5.78
N ALA A 305 -7.58 17.82 6.32
CA ALA A 305 -7.46 18.49 7.62
C ALA A 305 -7.05 17.50 8.72
N VAL A 306 -7.62 16.29 8.74
CA VAL A 306 -7.27 15.24 9.71
C VAL A 306 -5.81 14.82 9.59
N ILE A 307 -5.29 14.67 8.36
CA ILE A 307 -3.88 14.34 8.10
C ILE A 307 -2.94 15.41 8.65
N PHE A 308 -3.35 16.68 8.61
CA PHE A 308 -2.57 17.80 9.15
C PHE A 308 -2.75 18.01 10.65
N LEU A 309 -3.90 17.67 11.22
CA LEU A 309 -4.20 17.94 12.63
C LEU A 309 -3.65 16.85 13.54
N LEU A 310 -3.89 15.58 13.23
CA LEU A 310 -3.59 14.45 14.13
C LEU A 310 -2.12 14.33 14.55
N PRO A 311 -1.11 14.52 13.67
CA PRO A 311 0.30 14.52 14.08
C PRO A 311 0.65 15.51 15.21
N PHE A 312 -0.19 16.52 15.41
CA PHE A 312 0.02 17.58 16.40
C PHE A 312 -0.92 17.46 17.60
N MET A 313 -1.60 16.32 17.77
CA MET A 313 -2.49 16.05 18.89
C MET A 313 -1.90 14.98 19.80
N ASN A 314 -2.05 15.13 21.12
CA ASN A 314 -1.43 14.20 22.07
C ASN A 314 -2.03 12.79 21.99
N ALA A 315 -3.35 12.65 22.13
CA ALA A 315 -4.04 11.39 21.88
C ALA A 315 -5.50 11.63 21.46
N TRP A 316 -5.83 11.45 20.19
CA TRP A 316 -7.22 11.46 19.75
C TRP A 316 -7.91 10.13 20.14
N PRO A 317 -9.16 10.11 20.65
CA PRO A 317 -10.10 11.22 20.90
C PRO A 317 -10.07 11.81 22.33
N TYR A 318 -9.22 11.36 23.24
CA TYR A 318 -9.37 11.66 24.68
C TYR A 318 -8.54 12.84 25.18
N ALA A 319 -7.37 13.09 24.61
CA ALA A 319 -6.45 14.17 24.96
C ALA A 319 -6.14 15.04 23.73
N CYS A 320 -7.01 16.01 23.46
CA CYS A 320 -6.89 16.93 22.34
C CYS A 320 -5.95 18.13 22.61
N SER A 321 -4.89 17.95 23.41
CA SER A 321 -3.87 18.97 23.60
C SER A 321 -2.90 18.98 22.43
N PHE A 322 -2.44 20.18 22.04
CA PHE A 322 -1.42 20.33 21.00
C PHE A 322 -0.08 19.78 21.50
N THR A 323 0.58 18.94 20.69
CA THR A 323 1.94 18.43 20.96
C THR A 323 2.77 18.39 19.69
N ILE A 324 4.10 18.41 19.83
CA ILE A 324 5.06 18.18 18.74
C ILE A 324 5.89 16.91 19.01
N SER A 325 5.66 16.24 20.15
CA SER A 325 6.38 15.02 20.55
C SER A 325 6.39 13.96 19.46
N HIS A 326 5.22 13.62 18.91
CA HIS A 326 5.10 12.60 17.85
C HIS A 326 5.97 12.90 16.63
N VAL A 327 6.05 14.17 16.22
CA VAL A 327 6.91 14.59 15.10
C VAL A 327 8.38 14.46 15.48
N ILE A 328 8.77 14.88 16.69
CA ILE A 328 10.15 14.80 17.18
C ILE A 328 10.59 13.34 17.32
N ASP A 329 9.76 12.50 17.93
CA ASP A 329 10.05 11.09 18.17
C ASP A 329 10.20 10.33 16.85
N THR A 330 9.30 10.59 15.89
CA THR A 330 9.36 10.01 14.54
C THR A 330 10.64 10.45 13.81
N LEU A 331 10.99 11.75 13.88
CA LEU A 331 12.16 12.31 13.21
C LEU A 331 13.48 12.01 13.92
N SER A 332 13.46 11.62 15.19
CA SER A 332 14.66 11.23 15.95
C SER A 332 15.01 9.75 15.77
N ASN A 333 14.05 8.95 15.30
CA ASN A 333 14.27 7.54 15.05
C ASN A 333 15.17 7.33 13.82
N GLN A 334 16.41 6.90 14.05
CA GLN A 334 17.41 6.67 12.99
C GLN A 334 16.94 5.67 11.93
N ASN A 335 16.18 4.65 12.32
CA ASN A 335 15.62 3.66 11.39
C ASN A 335 14.63 4.33 10.41
N LEU A 336 13.71 5.16 10.94
CA LEU A 336 12.74 5.88 10.09
C LEU A 336 13.41 6.89 9.16
N ILE A 337 14.46 7.58 9.62
CA ILE A 337 15.27 8.45 8.77
C ILE A 337 15.97 7.64 7.67
N GLY A 338 16.50 6.45 7.99
CA GLY A 338 17.07 5.53 7.02
C GLY A 338 16.07 5.15 5.93
N ILE A 339 14.87 4.72 6.32
CA ILE A 339 13.77 4.36 5.39
C ILE A 339 13.32 5.57 4.55
N TYR A 340 13.29 6.78 5.14
CA TYR A 340 13.02 8.00 4.40
C TYR A 340 14.09 8.27 3.32
N ARG A 341 15.38 8.09 3.66
CA ARG A 341 16.50 8.20 2.70
C ARG A 341 16.39 7.14 1.60
N ASN A 342 16.04 5.91 1.92
CA ASN A 342 15.82 4.84 0.95
C ASN A 342 14.74 5.22 -0.07
N SER A 343 13.64 5.79 0.41
CA SER A 343 12.52 6.22 -0.44
C SER A 343 12.92 7.36 -1.38
N LEU A 344 13.68 8.34 -0.87
CA LEU A 344 14.26 9.40 -1.70
C LEU A 344 15.26 8.84 -2.74
N PHE A 345 16.09 7.87 -2.34
CA PHE A 345 17.06 7.25 -3.22
C PHE A 345 16.38 6.49 -4.36
N VAL A 346 15.41 5.62 -4.03
CA VAL A 346 14.63 4.85 -5.01
C VAL A 346 13.88 5.79 -5.95
N SER A 347 13.14 6.77 -5.42
CA SER A 347 12.35 7.70 -6.25
C SER A 347 13.22 8.54 -7.18
N LEU A 348 14.40 8.97 -6.73
CA LEU A 348 15.35 9.73 -7.53
C LEU A 348 15.99 8.90 -8.65
N LEU A 349 16.42 7.66 -8.34
CA LEU A 349 16.96 6.75 -9.35
C LEU A 349 15.91 6.32 -10.37
N THR A 350 14.70 5.99 -9.92
CA THR A 350 13.57 5.71 -10.81
C THR A 350 13.25 6.90 -11.70
N ALA A 351 13.27 8.13 -11.17
CA ALA A 351 13.04 9.33 -11.98
C ALA A 351 14.12 9.58 -13.02
N LEU A 352 15.39 9.41 -12.65
CA LEU A 352 16.54 9.58 -13.54
C LEU A 352 16.53 8.52 -14.67
N PHE A 353 16.61 7.24 -14.29
CA PHE A 353 16.72 6.14 -15.24
C PHE A 353 15.42 5.87 -15.99
N GLY A 354 14.26 6.01 -15.33
CA GLY A 354 12.95 5.90 -15.96
C GLY A 354 12.74 6.94 -17.04
N THR A 355 13.09 8.21 -16.77
CA THR A 355 13.01 9.28 -17.79
C THR A 355 13.93 8.97 -18.97
N MET A 356 15.16 8.50 -18.71
CA MET A 356 16.11 8.12 -19.76
C MET A 356 15.59 6.97 -20.63
N ILE A 357 15.06 5.91 -20.01
CA ILE A 357 14.53 4.72 -20.69
C ILE A 357 13.27 5.07 -21.51
N ALA A 358 12.30 5.77 -20.91
CA ALA A 358 11.07 6.18 -21.59
C ALA A 358 11.34 7.15 -22.75
N TYR A 359 12.25 8.12 -22.55
CA TYR A 359 12.62 9.05 -23.61
C TYR A 359 13.38 8.36 -24.76
N SER A 360 14.28 7.43 -24.44
CA SER A 360 14.99 6.62 -25.45
C SER A 360 14.04 5.74 -26.25
N ALA A 361 13.05 5.12 -25.59
CA ALA A 361 12.00 4.36 -26.26
C ALA A 361 11.16 5.25 -27.19
N ALA A 362 10.76 6.45 -26.73
CA ALA A 362 10.01 7.38 -27.57
C ALA A 362 10.83 7.90 -28.77
N LEU A 363 12.14 8.12 -28.58
CA LEU A 363 13.06 8.54 -29.63
C LEU A 363 13.25 7.46 -30.70
N THR A 364 13.41 6.21 -30.29
CA THR A 364 13.47 5.07 -31.24
C THR A 364 12.17 4.88 -32.00
N ASN A 365 11.02 5.25 -31.44
CA ASN A 365 9.75 5.20 -32.17
C ASN A 365 9.57 6.39 -33.14
N MET A 366 9.70 7.63 -32.65
CA MET A 366 9.33 8.85 -33.40
C MET A 366 10.41 9.39 -34.33
N ARG A 367 11.69 9.31 -33.94
CA ARG A 367 12.79 10.00 -34.65
C ARG A 367 13.78 9.05 -35.32
N SER A 368 13.44 7.76 -35.42
CA SER A 368 14.26 6.75 -36.11
C SER A 368 13.70 6.37 -37.49
N GLN A 369 14.54 5.81 -38.34
CA GLN A 369 14.15 5.15 -39.59
C GLN A 369 13.96 3.64 -39.42
N LEU A 370 13.70 3.16 -38.20
CA LEU A 370 13.50 1.73 -37.94
C LEU A 370 12.25 1.18 -38.65
N PRO A 371 12.25 -0.12 -39.01
CA PRO A 371 11.09 -0.80 -39.58
C PRO A 371 9.81 -0.59 -38.75
N SER A 372 8.66 -0.51 -39.42
CA SER A 372 7.35 -0.30 -38.78
C SER A 372 7.06 -1.34 -37.68
N CYS A 373 7.52 -2.59 -37.85
CA CYS A 373 7.40 -3.64 -36.84
C CYS A 373 8.08 -3.27 -35.50
N MET A 374 9.30 -2.74 -35.53
CA MET A 374 10.05 -2.33 -34.31
C MET A 374 9.45 -1.09 -33.65
N LYS A 375 8.79 -0.23 -34.42
CA LYS A 375 8.06 0.92 -33.85
C LYS A 375 6.77 0.44 -33.16
N LYS A 376 6.05 -0.48 -33.79
CA LYS A 376 4.84 -1.09 -33.23
C LYS A 376 5.12 -1.91 -31.98
N SER A 377 6.27 -2.58 -31.86
CA SER A 377 6.62 -3.34 -30.65
C SER A 377 6.70 -2.45 -29.40
N MET A 378 7.32 -1.27 -29.50
CA MET A 378 7.33 -0.27 -28.42
C MET A 378 5.92 0.20 -28.06
N ASP A 379 5.03 0.27 -29.06
CA ASP A 379 3.62 0.60 -28.84
C ASP A 379 2.85 -0.52 -28.11
N VAL A 380 3.16 -1.77 -28.40
CA VAL A 380 2.62 -2.91 -27.66
C VAL A 380 3.14 -2.94 -26.22
N ILE A 381 4.44 -2.71 -26.01
CA ILE A 381 5.06 -2.72 -24.67
C ILE A 381 4.44 -1.67 -23.75
N HIS A 382 4.23 -0.43 -24.22
CA HIS A 382 3.61 0.58 -23.35
C HIS A 382 2.17 0.22 -22.99
N SER A 383 1.44 -0.44 -23.90
CA SER A 383 0.05 -0.82 -23.69
C SER A 383 -0.03 -1.91 -22.63
N ILE A 384 0.83 -2.92 -22.72
CA ILE A 384 0.95 -4.01 -21.75
C ILE A 384 1.38 -3.48 -20.37
N SER A 385 2.42 -2.63 -20.32
CA SER A 385 2.90 -2.03 -19.07
C SER A 385 1.82 -1.22 -18.35
N ASN A 386 0.98 -0.48 -19.07
CA ASN A 386 -0.14 0.27 -18.48
C ASN A 386 -1.27 -0.61 -17.92
N THR A 387 -1.34 -1.85 -18.40
CA THR A 387 -2.45 -2.76 -18.18
C THR A 387 -2.21 -3.68 -17.00
N ILE A 388 -0.95 -3.98 -16.70
CA ILE A 388 -0.58 -4.89 -15.62
C ILE A 388 -0.72 -4.15 -14.28
N PRO A 389 -1.57 -4.64 -13.37
CA PRO A 389 -1.69 -4.08 -12.03
C PRO A 389 -0.37 -4.13 -11.27
N GLY A 390 -0.12 -3.13 -10.42
CA GLY A 390 1.06 -3.11 -9.56
C GLY A 390 1.18 -4.37 -8.69
N MET A 391 0.08 -4.84 -8.07
CA MET A 391 0.08 -6.07 -7.26
C MET A 391 0.51 -7.31 -8.08
N VAL A 392 -0.02 -7.44 -9.30
CA VAL A 392 0.30 -8.57 -10.19
C VAL A 392 1.76 -8.51 -10.62
N LEU A 393 2.28 -7.31 -10.92
CA LEU A 393 3.69 -7.11 -11.24
C LEU A 393 4.59 -7.46 -10.05
N GLY A 394 4.22 -7.04 -8.84
CA GLY A 394 4.98 -7.33 -7.62
C GLY A 394 5.09 -8.83 -7.34
N ILE A 395 3.99 -9.57 -7.49
CA ILE A 395 3.99 -11.03 -7.35
C ILE A 395 4.81 -11.69 -8.46
N ALA A 396 4.64 -11.26 -9.71
CA ALA A 396 5.44 -11.76 -10.82
C ALA A 396 6.93 -11.62 -10.53
N TYR A 397 7.34 -10.50 -9.93
CA TYR A 397 8.73 -10.26 -9.54
C TYR A 397 9.17 -11.13 -8.36
N LEU A 398 8.34 -11.25 -7.31
CA LEU A 398 8.60 -12.14 -6.18
C LEU A 398 8.89 -13.56 -6.69
N LEU A 399 8.07 -14.06 -7.61
CA LEU A 399 8.22 -15.42 -8.15
C LEU A 399 9.42 -15.56 -9.09
N ALA A 400 9.70 -14.55 -9.93
CA ALA A 400 10.76 -14.60 -10.93
C ALA A 400 12.17 -14.43 -10.37
N TRP A 401 12.31 -13.65 -9.30
CA TRP A 401 13.60 -13.28 -8.74
C TRP A 401 13.89 -13.96 -7.40
N LYS A 402 13.01 -14.86 -6.94
CA LYS A 402 13.24 -15.71 -5.77
C LYS A 402 14.56 -16.47 -5.91
N LYS A 403 15.38 -16.49 -4.86
CA LYS A 403 16.69 -17.17 -4.80
C LYS A 403 17.75 -16.61 -5.76
N THR A 404 17.55 -15.39 -6.27
CA THR A 404 18.53 -14.71 -7.13
C THR A 404 19.20 -13.57 -6.38
N PRO A 405 20.43 -13.16 -6.75
CA PRO A 405 21.12 -12.04 -6.08
C PRO A 405 20.41 -10.68 -6.28
N LEU A 406 19.37 -10.62 -7.12
CA LEU A 406 18.56 -9.41 -7.30
C LEU A 406 17.42 -9.30 -6.28
N GLN A 407 17.07 -10.38 -5.57
CA GLN A 407 16.03 -10.40 -4.55
C GLN A 407 16.30 -9.34 -3.47
N ASN A 408 15.26 -8.62 -3.04
CA ASN A 408 15.33 -7.60 -1.99
C ASN A 408 16.34 -6.46 -2.25
N THR A 409 16.81 -6.25 -3.49
CA THR A 409 17.77 -5.16 -3.83
C THR A 409 17.09 -3.86 -4.28
N PHE A 410 17.75 -2.72 -4.05
CA PHE A 410 17.30 -1.42 -4.58
C PHE A 410 17.18 -1.40 -6.10
N ILE A 411 18.05 -2.14 -6.81
CA ILE A 411 18.03 -2.23 -8.28
C ILE A 411 16.71 -2.84 -8.75
N LEU A 412 16.29 -3.95 -8.13
CA LEU A 412 15.05 -4.62 -8.48
C LEU A 412 13.83 -3.72 -8.25
N ILE A 413 13.79 -3.02 -7.11
CA ILE A 413 12.72 -2.06 -6.77
C ILE A 413 12.67 -0.91 -7.78
N VAL A 414 13.82 -0.33 -8.13
CA VAL A 414 13.92 0.77 -9.10
C VAL A 414 13.42 0.30 -10.48
N ILE A 415 13.85 -0.87 -10.95
CA ILE A 415 13.42 -1.42 -12.25
C ILE A 415 11.92 -1.73 -12.25
N CYS A 416 11.40 -2.32 -11.17
CA CYS A 416 9.97 -2.59 -11.00
C CYS A 416 9.14 -1.30 -11.15
N ASN A 417 9.53 -0.22 -10.46
CA ASN A 417 8.88 1.08 -10.58
C ASN A 417 8.98 1.68 -12.00
N ILE A 418 10.14 1.55 -12.66
CA ILE A 418 10.32 2.05 -14.03
C ILE A 418 9.34 1.36 -14.98
N ILE A 419 9.20 0.03 -14.87
CA ILE A 419 8.34 -0.79 -15.73
C ILE A 419 6.87 -0.57 -15.42
N HIS A 420 6.50 -0.47 -14.14
CA HIS A 420 5.13 -0.19 -13.72
C HIS A 420 4.64 1.16 -14.28
N TYR A 421 5.46 2.21 -14.20
CA TYR A 421 5.08 3.56 -14.62
C TYR A 421 5.60 3.95 -16.01
N PHE A 422 6.04 3.00 -16.84
CA PHE A 422 6.67 3.29 -18.13
C PHE A 422 5.75 4.00 -19.13
N SER A 423 4.47 3.65 -19.15
CA SER A 423 3.55 4.05 -20.21
C SER A 423 3.31 5.56 -20.30
N THR A 424 3.00 6.22 -19.18
CA THR A 424 2.65 7.65 -19.18
C THR A 424 3.82 8.54 -19.65
N PRO A 425 5.05 8.41 -19.10
CA PRO A 425 6.20 9.17 -19.57
C PRO A 425 6.57 8.88 -21.03
N TYR A 426 6.45 7.63 -21.48
CA TYR A 426 6.65 7.26 -22.87
C TYR A 426 5.67 8.00 -23.80
N VAL A 427 4.38 8.03 -23.47
CA VAL A 427 3.36 8.75 -24.26
C VAL A 427 3.61 10.26 -24.25
N MET A 428 4.01 10.84 -23.10
CA MET A 428 4.41 12.25 -23.01
C MET A 428 5.57 12.57 -23.97
N ALA A 429 6.64 11.77 -23.93
CA ALA A 429 7.80 11.93 -24.80
C ALA A 429 7.44 11.72 -26.28
N LYS A 430 6.67 10.68 -26.61
CA LYS A 430 6.20 10.37 -27.96
C LYS A 430 5.40 11.54 -28.55
N SER A 431 4.49 12.12 -27.77
CA SER A 431 3.67 13.27 -28.17
C SER A 431 4.52 14.53 -28.37
N ALA A 432 5.49 14.80 -27.49
CA ALA A 432 6.39 15.95 -27.63
C ALA A 432 7.27 15.83 -28.88
N LEU A 433 7.92 14.67 -29.07
CA LEU A 433 8.81 14.40 -30.19
C LEU A 433 8.07 14.36 -31.53
N GLY A 434 6.85 13.81 -31.56
CA GLY A 434 6.02 13.75 -32.76
C GLY A 434 5.53 15.11 -33.26
N LYS A 435 5.44 16.12 -32.38
CA LYS A 435 5.07 17.50 -32.74
C LYS A 435 6.26 18.34 -33.23
N MET A 436 7.49 17.87 -33.06
CA MET A 436 8.69 18.58 -33.49
C MET A 436 8.90 18.49 -35.01
N ASN A 437 9.51 19.52 -35.59
CA ASN A 437 9.86 19.51 -37.01
C ASN A 437 10.80 18.33 -37.34
N ALA A 438 10.42 17.50 -38.32
CA ALA A 438 11.20 16.36 -38.78
C ALA A 438 12.45 16.77 -39.57
N GLY A 439 12.55 18.04 -39.99
CA GLY A 439 13.70 18.59 -40.71
C GLY A 439 14.92 18.92 -39.84
N TYR A 440 14.83 18.83 -38.51
CA TYR A 440 15.97 19.16 -37.64
C TYR A 440 17.13 18.15 -37.80
N GLU A 441 16.84 16.86 -37.96
CA GLU A 441 17.85 15.82 -38.18
C GLU A 441 18.50 15.93 -39.55
N THR A 442 17.71 16.25 -40.59
CA THR A 442 18.25 16.43 -41.94
C THR A 442 19.10 17.68 -42.02
N THR A 443 18.68 18.77 -41.38
CA THR A 443 19.46 20.02 -41.32
C THR A 443 20.75 19.82 -40.54
N GLY A 444 20.71 19.15 -39.38
CA GLY A 444 21.92 18.82 -38.60
C GLY A 444 22.90 17.96 -39.40
N MET A 445 22.39 16.95 -40.11
CA MET A 445 23.21 16.09 -40.97
C MET A 445 23.85 16.85 -42.13
N LEU A 446 23.13 17.79 -42.75
CA LEU A 446 23.67 18.67 -43.79
C LEU A 446 24.74 19.63 -43.26
N MET A 447 24.64 20.02 -41.98
CA MET A 447 25.63 20.85 -41.27
C MET A 447 26.83 20.05 -40.76
N GLY A 448 26.87 18.74 -41.00
CA GLY A 448 27.96 17.84 -40.56
C GLY A 448 27.84 17.34 -39.13
N ASP A 449 26.75 17.67 -38.40
CA ASP A 449 26.52 17.14 -37.06
C ASP A 449 26.15 15.65 -37.13
N SER A 450 26.68 14.85 -36.20
CA SER A 450 26.24 13.47 -36.03
C SER A 450 24.80 13.41 -35.49
N TRP A 451 24.14 12.25 -35.65
CA TRP A 451 22.77 12.07 -35.15
C TRP A 451 22.69 12.30 -33.63
N PHE A 452 23.65 11.76 -32.87
CA PHE A 452 23.74 11.98 -31.42
C PHE A 452 23.99 13.45 -31.06
N GLN A 453 24.86 14.15 -31.80
CA GLN A 453 25.10 15.58 -31.60
C GLN A 453 23.83 16.40 -31.85
N THR A 454 23.09 16.09 -32.91
CA THR A 454 21.83 16.76 -33.25
C THR A 454 20.79 16.56 -32.15
N ILE A 455 20.68 15.36 -31.58
CA ILE A 455 19.75 15.10 -30.48
C ILE A 455 20.13 15.89 -29.23
N ARG A 456 21.40 15.85 -28.84
CA ARG A 456 21.88 16.54 -27.65
C ARG A 456 21.76 18.06 -27.78
N ARG A 457 22.02 18.62 -28.96
CA ARG A 457 22.03 20.07 -29.21
C ARG A 457 20.67 20.65 -29.55
N VAL A 458 19.80 19.90 -30.22
CA VAL A 458 18.54 20.42 -30.77
C VAL A 458 17.34 19.73 -30.14
N VAL A 459 17.26 18.40 -30.18
CA VAL A 459 16.03 17.69 -29.78
C VAL A 459 15.80 17.74 -28.26
N VAL A 460 16.81 17.39 -27.46
CA VAL A 460 16.75 17.36 -25.99
C VAL A 460 16.46 18.74 -25.38
N PRO A 461 17.12 19.84 -25.80
CA PRO A 461 16.81 21.16 -25.26
C PRO A 461 15.39 21.61 -25.58
N ASN A 462 14.88 21.29 -26.77
CA ASN A 462 13.52 21.62 -27.17
C ASN A 462 12.46 20.75 -26.47
N SER A 463 12.81 19.55 -25.96
CA SER A 463 11.93 18.69 -25.18
C SER A 463 12.13 18.82 -23.66
N LYS A 464 12.96 19.77 -23.19
CA LYS A 464 13.32 19.93 -21.78
C LYS A 464 12.11 20.01 -20.84
N SER A 465 11.06 20.73 -21.23
CA SER A 465 9.85 20.83 -20.40
C SER A 465 9.16 19.46 -20.23
N THR A 466 9.17 18.64 -21.28
CA THR A 466 8.62 17.28 -21.23
C THR A 466 9.51 16.37 -20.38
N LEU A 467 10.83 16.43 -20.52
CA LEU A 467 11.76 15.67 -19.70
C LEU A 467 11.61 15.96 -18.20
N LEU A 468 11.46 17.24 -17.84
CA LEU A 468 11.21 17.66 -16.46
C LEU A 468 9.86 17.13 -15.93
N GLU A 469 8.82 17.12 -16.76
CA GLU A 469 7.50 16.59 -16.39
C GLU A 469 7.52 15.06 -16.21
N MET A 470 8.23 14.35 -17.10
CA MET A 470 8.47 12.91 -16.98
C MET A 470 9.21 12.58 -15.69
N PHE A 471 10.26 13.34 -15.38
CA PHE A 471 11.01 13.19 -14.13
C PHE A 471 10.11 13.41 -12.91
N ARG A 472 9.30 14.47 -12.90
CA ARG A 472 8.33 14.72 -11.82
C ARG A 472 7.37 13.54 -11.64
N PHE A 473 6.84 13.04 -12.76
CA PHE A 473 5.88 11.94 -12.75
C PHE A 473 6.49 10.68 -12.13
N TYR A 474 7.67 10.26 -12.57
CA TYR A 474 8.34 9.10 -11.98
C TYR A 474 8.68 9.30 -10.50
N PHE A 475 9.22 10.47 -10.13
CA PHE A 475 9.60 10.76 -8.75
C PHE A 475 8.39 10.66 -7.81
N VAL A 476 7.32 11.39 -8.14
CA VAL A 476 6.12 11.44 -7.29
C VAL A 476 5.52 10.04 -7.17
N ASN A 477 5.32 9.34 -8.29
CA ASN A 477 4.71 8.00 -8.26
C ASN A 477 5.56 7.02 -7.46
N ALA A 478 6.87 6.95 -7.68
CA ALA A 478 7.77 6.05 -6.95
C ALA A 478 7.77 6.30 -5.42
N MET A 479 7.50 7.53 -4.99
CA MET A 479 7.40 7.89 -3.56
C MET A 479 6.10 7.42 -2.90
N VAL A 480 5.02 7.20 -3.67
CA VAL A 480 3.69 6.79 -3.15
C VAL A 480 3.31 5.35 -3.47
N THR A 481 4.07 4.63 -4.29
CA THR A 481 3.76 3.25 -4.67
C THR A 481 3.87 2.27 -3.50
N ILE A 482 2.82 1.46 -3.30
CA ILE A 482 2.80 0.32 -2.37
C ILE A 482 2.63 -1.00 -3.12
N SER A 483 1.62 -1.08 -3.99
CA SER A 483 1.12 -2.34 -4.55
C SER A 483 2.17 -3.21 -5.25
N ALA A 484 3.10 -2.61 -6.00
CA ALA A 484 4.15 -3.36 -6.68
C ALA A 484 5.35 -3.70 -5.77
N LEU A 485 5.52 -2.97 -4.68
CA LEU A 485 6.70 -3.04 -3.81
C LEU A 485 6.50 -3.95 -2.62
N ILE A 486 5.26 -4.11 -2.13
CA ILE A 486 4.95 -4.85 -0.92
C ILE A 486 5.44 -6.30 -0.94
N PHE A 487 5.58 -6.91 -2.12
CA PHE A 487 6.05 -8.29 -2.29
C PHE A 487 7.57 -8.42 -2.48
N ILE A 488 8.29 -7.33 -2.79
CA ILE A 488 9.71 -7.42 -3.21
C ILE A 488 10.66 -6.65 -2.29
N VAL A 489 10.12 -5.97 -1.28
CA VAL A 489 10.88 -5.17 -0.33
C VAL A 489 11.36 -6.04 0.84
N GLY A 490 12.63 -5.87 1.17
CA GLY A 490 13.28 -6.47 2.34
C GLY A 490 13.46 -5.50 3.51
N ALA A 491 14.22 -5.90 4.51
CA ALA A 491 14.58 -5.10 5.68
C ALA A 491 15.45 -3.91 5.30
N ASN A 492 16.53 -4.20 4.56
CA ASN A 492 17.50 -3.19 4.14
C ASN A 492 16.95 -2.23 3.09
N THR A 493 15.96 -2.68 2.32
CA THR A 493 15.38 -1.92 1.20
C THR A 493 13.99 -1.37 1.48
N ALA A 494 13.57 -1.38 2.74
CA ALA A 494 12.32 -0.79 3.19
C ALA A 494 12.16 0.66 2.73
N VAL A 495 10.97 0.98 2.22
CA VAL A 495 10.55 2.33 1.81
C VAL A 495 9.41 2.81 2.70
N LEU A 496 9.14 4.12 2.71
CA LEU A 496 8.15 4.75 3.60
C LEU A 496 6.77 4.14 3.44
N THR A 497 6.40 3.78 2.22
CA THR A 497 5.08 3.27 1.91
C THR A 497 4.86 1.86 2.47
N THR A 498 5.89 1.00 2.45
CA THR A 498 5.86 -0.31 3.12
C THR A 498 5.94 -0.15 4.63
N LYS A 499 6.69 0.85 5.13
CA LYS A 499 6.73 1.17 6.58
C LYS A 499 5.39 1.70 7.09
N ILE A 500 4.66 2.49 6.32
CA ILE A 500 3.29 2.91 6.66
C ILE A 500 2.38 1.69 6.81
N LYS A 501 2.49 0.69 5.92
CA LYS A 501 1.75 -0.58 6.04
C LYS A 501 2.14 -1.36 7.30
N GLU A 502 3.43 -1.38 7.64
CA GLU A 502 3.91 -2.01 8.88
C GLU A 502 3.34 -1.28 10.12
N LEU A 503 3.43 0.05 10.18
CA LEU A 503 2.87 0.84 11.27
C LEU A 503 1.34 0.72 11.36
N GLN A 504 0.68 0.50 10.23
CA GLN A 504 -0.74 0.15 10.19
C GLN A 504 -1.03 -1.16 10.90
N HIS A 505 -0.18 -2.18 10.74
CA HIS A 505 -0.33 -3.44 11.48
C HIS A 505 -0.30 -3.20 12.99
N PHE A 506 0.52 -2.26 13.44
CA PHE A 506 0.58 -1.81 14.83
C PHE A 506 -0.41 -0.70 15.17
N ALA A 507 -1.30 -0.29 14.26
CA ALA A 507 -2.25 0.80 14.48
C ALA A 507 -1.59 2.06 15.10
N LYS A 508 -0.36 2.37 14.68
CA LYS A 508 0.41 3.56 15.07
C LYS A 508 0.07 4.74 14.17
N PHE A 509 -1.16 5.19 14.28
CA PHE A 509 -1.73 6.15 13.34
C PHE A 509 -1.02 7.51 13.35
N ASP A 510 -0.53 7.96 14.51
CA ASP A 510 0.18 9.22 14.64
C ASP A 510 1.46 9.24 13.80
N GLU A 511 2.27 8.18 13.90
CA GLU A 511 3.47 7.99 13.07
C GLU A 511 3.12 7.89 11.58
N ILE A 512 2.05 7.17 11.21
CA ILE A 512 1.58 7.07 9.82
C ILE A 512 1.29 8.45 9.25
N PHE A 513 0.54 9.30 9.97
CA PHE A 513 0.21 10.63 9.49
C PHE A 513 1.44 11.54 9.40
N VAL A 514 2.42 11.42 10.31
CA VAL A 514 3.71 12.13 10.20
C VAL A 514 4.45 11.71 8.93
N LEU A 515 4.59 10.40 8.67
CA LEU A 515 5.28 9.89 7.47
C LEU A 515 4.55 10.30 6.18
N SER A 516 3.22 10.26 6.15
CA SER A 516 2.42 10.72 5.03
C SER A 516 2.61 12.22 4.76
N LEU A 517 2.71 13.04 5.81
CA LEU A 517 2.98 14.47 5.71
C LEU A 517 4.41 14.75 5.20
N LEU A 518 5.40 13.93 5.58
CA LEU A 518 6.74 13.98 4.98
C LEU A 518 6.72 13.66 3.47
N ILE A 519 5.97 12.63 3.05
CA ILE A 519 5.79 12.29 1.62
C ILE A 519 5.13 13.47 0.89
N LEU A 520 4.04 14.02 1.44
CA LEU A 520 3.32 15.16 0.85
C LEU A 520 4.23 16.37 0.66
N PHE A 521 4.97 16.78 1.70
CA PHE A 521 5.87 17.92 1.61
C PHE A 521 7.01 17.70 0.63
N THR A 522 7.60 16.50 0.62
CA THR A 522 8.65 16.13 -0.34
C THR A 522 8.14 16.24 -1.78
N ASN A 523 6.99 15.63 -2.07
CA ASN A 523 6.36 15.65 -3.39
C ASN A 523 5.97 17.07 -3.82
N PHE A 524 5.49 17.89 -2.88
CA PHE A 524 5.18 19.29 -3.13
C PHE A 524 6.43 20.12 -3.45
N ILE A 525 7.51 19.96 -2.68
CA ILE A 525 8.80 20.62 -2.91
C ILE A 525 9.33 20.27 -4.30
N VAL A 526 9.39 18.98 -4.65
CA VAL A 526 9.90 18.52 -5.96
C VAL A 526 9.01 19.03 -7.10
N THR A 527 7.69 18.95 -6.96
CA THR A 527 6.74 19.50 -7.94
C THR A 527 6.95 20.99 -8.14
N LYS A 528 7.13 21.74 -7.04
CA LYS A 528 7.35 23.18 -7.09
C LYS A 528 8.67 23.52 -7.76
N VAL A 529 9.76 22.86 -7.36
CA VAL A 529 11.10 23.00 -7.95
C VAL A 529 11.03 22.77 -9.46
N ILE A 530 10.42 21.66 -9.89
CA ILE A 530 10.32 21.33 -11.31
C ILE A 530 9.47 22.35 -12.08
N SER A 531 8.38 22.85 -11.49
CA SER A 531 7.57 23.91 -12.11
C SER A 531 8.34 25.22 -12.29
N LEU A 532 9.25 25.56 -11.36
CA LEU A 532 10.11 26.74 -11.49
C LEU A 532 11.20 26.50 -12.54
N LEU A 533 11.68 25.27 -12.69
CA LEU A 533 12.66 24.89 -13.70
C LEU A 533 12.08 24.94 -15.13
N SER A 534 10.78 24.67 -15.29
CA SER A 534 10.09 24.65 -16.60
C SER A 534 9.70 26.03 -17.13
N GLN A 535 9.66 27.08 -16.29
CA GLN A 535 9.32 28.44 -16.74
C GLN A 535 10.41 29.08 -17.63
N PRO A 536 10.01 29.84 -18.67
CA PRO A 536 10.94 30.58 -19.54
C PRO A 536 11.66 31.71 -18.77
N CYS A 537 12.93 31.93 -19.10
CA CYS A 537 13.96 32.56 -18.26
C CYS A 537 13.81 34.06 -17.97
N GLU A 538 13.86 34.43 -16.68
CA GLU A 538 14.41 35.71 -16.19
C GLU A 538 15.81 35.49 -15.57
N LYS A 539 16.69 36.52 -15.59
CA LYS A 539 18.09 36.43 -15.11
C LYS A 539 18.22 35.98 -13.63
N MET A 540 17.26 36.33 -12.76
CA MET A 540 17.24 35.91 -11.35
C MET A 540 17.04 34.39 -11.20
N TYR A 541 16.24 33.79 -12.09
CA TYR A 541 15.98 32.35 -12.12
C TYR A 541 17.20 31.52 -12.52
N MET A 542 18.20 32.09 -13.21
CA MET A 542 19.40 31.36 -13.62
C MET A 542 20.34 31.03 -12.45
N LYS A 543 20.45 31.91 -11.44
CA LYS A 543 21.23 31.63 -10.22
C LYS A 543 20.56 30.53 -9.38
N ILE A 544 19.23 30.60 -9.24
CA ILE A 544 18.43 29.57 -8.54
C ILE A 544 18.48 28.24 -9.30
N LYS A 545 18.34 28.25 -10.63
CA LYS A 545 18.49 27.06 -11.49
C LYS A 545 19.84 26.38 -11.31
N LYS A 546 20.94 27.14 -11.35
CA LYS A 546 22.29 26.60 -11.17
C LYS A 546 22.49 26.05 -9.76
N GLY A 547 22.06 26.76 -8.73
CA GLY A 547 22.15 26.32 -7.33
C GLY A 547 21.37 25.03 -7.06
N VAL A 548 20.14 24.94 -7.54
CA VAL A 548 19.28 23.75 -7.38
C VAL A 548 19.81 22.56 -8.18
N ILE A 549 20.31 22.76 -9.40
CA ILE A 549 20.91 21.68 -10.19
C ILE A 549 22.22 21.20 -9.54
N LEU A 550 23.06 22.10 -9.02
CA LEU A 550 24.28 21.72 -8.30
C LEU A 550 23.96 20.98 -7.00
N MET A 551 22.91 21.40 -6.29
CA MET A 551 22.46 20.77 -5.04
C MET A 551 21.88 19.38 -5.31
N ILE A 552 21.04 19.22 -6.34
CA ILE A 552 20.48 17.91 -6.73
C ILE A 552 21.59 16.99 -7.23
N SER A 553 22.50 17.45 -8.10
CA SER A 553 23.64 16.65 -8.55
C SER A 553 24.62 16.34 -7.42
N GLY A 554 24.84 17.29 -6.49
CA GLY A 554 25.67 17.11 -5.31
C GLY A 554 25.06 16.11 -4.32
N CYS A 555 23.76 16.17 -4.09
CA CYS A 555 23.03 15.17 -3.31
C CYS A 555 23.09 13.81 -4.00
N ILE A 556 22.81 13.70 -5.31
CA ILE A 556 22.91 12.42 -6.04
C ILE A 556 24.30 11.80 -5.86
N LEU A 557 25.37 12.57 -6.06
CA LEU A 557 26.76 12.11 -5.89
C LEU A 557 27.08 11.75 -4.44
N LEU A 558 26.74 12.58 -3.46
CA LEU A 558 26.96 12.33 -2.04
C LEU A 558 26.18 11.10 -1.55
N PHE A 559 24.95 10.89 -2.03
CA PHE A 559 24.12 9.74 -1.68
C PHE A 559 24.60 8.44 -2.34
N THR A 560 25.10 8.48 -3.59
CA THR A 560 25.73 7.29 -4.20
C THR A 560 27.01 6.86 -3.51
N PHE A 561 27.78 7.79 -2.93
CA PHE A 561 29.00 7.47 -2.18
C PHE A 561 28.71 7.05 -0.73
N ALA A 562 27.67 7.59 -0.08
CA ALA A 562 27.32 7.25 1.30
C ALA A 562 26.70 5.84 1.46
N TYR A 563 26.17 5.25 0.38
CA TYR A 563 25.54 3.93 0.41
C TYR A 563 26.50 2.77 0.07
N ALA A 564 27.76 3.06 -0.27
CA ALA A 564 28.78 2.05 -0.55
C ALA A 564 29.43 1.45 0.71
N GLY A 565 28.86 1.70 1.89
CA GLY A 565 29.39 1.24 3.17
C GLY A 565 28.31 1.11 4.23
N SER A 566 27.36 0.21 4.03
CA SER A 566 26.60 -0.36 5.15
C SER A 566 27.39 -1.57 5.65
N LYS A 567 27.78 -1.57 6.93
CA LYS A 567 28.29 -2.78 7.59
C LYS A 567 27.24 -3.89 7.47
N ASP A 568 27.68 -5.15 7.43
CA ASP A 568 26.82 -6.33 7.50
C ASP A 568 26.12 -6.35 8.86
N ALA A 569 24.98 -5.67 8.95
CA ALA A 569 24.16 -5.61 10.15
C ALA A 569 23.30 -6.88 10.22
N ILE A 570 23.20 -7.47 11.40
CA ILE A 570 22.36 -8.64 11.65
C ILE A 570 20.89 -8.26 11.48
N VAL A 571 20.18 -8.96 10.60
CA VAL A 571 18.76 -8.69 10.35
C VAL A 571 17.91 -9.55 11.28
N ILE A 572 17.08 -8.90 12.08
CA ILE A 572 16.18 -9.54 13.04
C ILE A 572 14.74 -9.33 12.58
N TYR A 573 14.06 -10.42 12.22
CA TYR A 573 12.62 -10.39 11.96
C TYR A 573 11.85 -10.81 13.21
N SER A 574 10.86 -10.02 13.57
CA SER A 574 10.05 -10.27 14.75
C SER A 574 8.57 -10.07 14.49
N ASN A 575 7.78 -11.05 14.91
CA ASN A 575 6.33 -10.90 15.00
C ASN A 575 5.85 -10.32 16.34
N GLY A 576 6.78 -10.04 17.25
CA GLY A 576 6.48 -9.51 18.57
C GLY A 576 5.87 -8.11 18.51
N ASP A 577 5.07 -7.80 19.52
CA ASP A 577 4.51 -6.47 19.73
C ASP A 577 5.62 -5.43 20.01
N GLU A 578 5.25 -4.15 19.97
CA GLU A 578 6.17 -3.03 20.22
C GLU A 578 6.96 -3.17 21.53
N GLU A 579 6.32 -3.65 22.60
CA GLU A 579 6.99 -3.92 23.87
C GLU A 579 8.12 -4.94 23.75
N ALA A 580 7.87 -6.03 23.01
CA ALA A 580 8.87 -7.05 22.75
C ALA A 580 10.03 -6.48 21.91
N LEU A 581 9.69 -5.70 20.87
CA LEU A 581 10.68 -5.05 20.03
C LEU A 581 11.56 -4.06 20.81
N MET A 582 10.96 -3.25 21.68
CA MET A 582 11.66 -2.28 22.50
C MET A 582 12.55 -2.95 23.54
N ALA A 583 12.08 -4.02 24.21
CA ALA A 583 12.91 -4.77 25.14
C ALA A 583 14.12 -5.42 24.45
N MET A 584 13.93 -5.98 23.25
CA MET A 584 15.03 -6.49 22.42
C MET A 584 16.01 -5.37 22.06
N LYS A 585 15.48 -4.22 21.66
CA LYS A 585 16.27 -3.03 21.32
C LYS A 585 17.10 -2.54 22.51
N HIS A 586 16.49 -2.36 23.68
CA HIS A 586 17.17 -1.95 24.92
C HIS A 586 18.26 -2.95 25.30
N ALA A 587 17.99 -4.25 25.19
CA ALA A 587 18.96 -5.30 25.48
C ALA A 587 20.17 -5.20 24.54
N LEU A 588 19.94 -5.10 23.22
CA LEU A 588 21.03 -5.03 22.24
C LEU A 588 21.84 -3.73 22.36
N ASP A 589 21.17 -2.59 22.47
CA ASP A 589 21.81 -1.27 22.54
C ASP A 589 22.64 -1.13 23.83
N ALA A 590 22.12 -1.58 24.97
CA ALA A 590 22.83 -1.53 26.25
C ALA A 590 24.09 -2.42 26.28
N HIS A 591 24.17 -3.43 25.41
CA HIS A 591 25.30 -4.36 25.31
C HIS A 591 26.21 -4.10 24.11
N GLY A 592 26.13 -2.90 23.51
CA GLY A 592 27.09 -2.44 22.51
C GLY A 592 26.81 -2.87 21.07
N TYR A 593 25.63 -3.43 20.80
CA TYR A 593 25.18 -3.79 19.45
C TYR A 593 24.47 -2.63 18.73
N GLU A 594 24.47 -1.41 19.28
CA GLU A 594 23.87 -0.24 18.65
C GLU A 594 24.43 -0.04 17.22
N ASN A 595 23.54 0.09 16.23
CA ASN A 595 23.87 0.17 14.79
C ASN A 595 24.49 -1.09 14.16
N GLN A 596 24.47 -2.24 14.84
CA GLN A 596 24.94 -3.53 14.30
C GLN A 596 23.80 -4.49 13.92
N TYR A 597 22.55 -4.10 14.12
CA TYR A 597 21.38 -4.89 13.76
C TYR A 597 20.30 -4.04 13.11
N ILE A 598 19.41 -4.71 12.37
CA ILE A 598 18.18 -4.14 11.83
C ILE A 598 17.03 -4.96 12.37
N LEU A 599 16.27 -4.37 13.29
CA LEU A 599 15.04 -4.98 13.81
C LEU A 599 13.86 -4.56 12.94
N GLN A 600 13.29 -5.52 12.21
CA GLN A 600 12.10 -5.32 11.41
C GLN A 600 10.93 -6.11 12.00
N SER A 601 9.80 -5.43 12.11
CA SER A 601 8.58 -6.06 12.56
C SER A 601 7.71 -6.49 11.39
N ILE A 602 7.19 -7.71 11.45
CA ILE A 602 6.40 -8.35 10.41
C ILE A 602 5.26 -9.10 11.08
N SER A 603 4.04 -9.10 10.53
CA SER A 603 2.95 -9.85 11.16
C SER A 603 3.27 -11.35 11.22
N THR A 604 2.73 -12.06 12.22
CA THR A 604 2.90 -13.52 12.34
C THR A 604 2.57 -14.23 11.03
N SER A 605 1.46 -13.87 10.39
CA SER A 605 1.06 -14.43 9.10
C SER A 605 2.08 -14.20 7.99
N GLU A 606 2.52 -12.95 7.82
CA GLU A 606 3.43 -12.55 6.75
C GLU A 606 4.83 -13.11 6.96
N LEU A 607 5.32 -13.16 8.20
CA LEU A 607 6.62 -13.74 8.54
C LEU A 607 6.61 -15.25 8.35
N GLY A 608 5.59 -15.95 8.85
CA GLY A 608 5.42 -17.38 8.64
C GLY A 608 5.33 -17.71 7.15
N GLY A 609 4.59 -16.88 6.41
CA GLY A 609 4.48 -17.02 4.96
C GLY A 609 5.80 -16.79 4.23
N LYS A 610 6.55 -15.74 4.59
CA LYS A 610 7.89 -15.47 4.06
C LYS A 610 8.87 -16.60 4.39
N MET A 611 8.86 -17.16 5.60
CA MET A 611 9.73 -18.28 5.98
C MET A 611 9.46 -19.52 5.14
N MET A 612 8.18 -19.87 4.93
CA MET A 612 7.80 -20.98 4.04
C MET A 612 8.18 -20.71 2.59
N ALA A 613 8.08 -19.45 2.16
CA ALA A 613 8.41 -19.04 0.80
C ALA A 613 9.92 -19.08 0.56
N GLU A 614 10.66 -18.25 1.28
CA GLU A 614 12.05 -17.91 1.01
C GLU A 614 13.00 -18.99 1.55
N GLY A 615 12.62 -19.74 2.59
CA GLY A 615 13.51 -20.72 3.20
C GLY A 615 14.77 -20.05 3.76
N LEU A 616 15.94 -20.68 3.61
CA LEU A 616 17.23 -20.09 3.98
C LEU A 616 17.58 -18.79 3.22
N ASP A 617 16.92 -18.53 2.08
CA ASP A 617 17.11 -17.31 1.29
C ASP A 617 16.40 -16.08 1.90
N ILE A 618 15.64 -16.26 2.99
CA ILE A 618 15.04 -15.13 3.73
C ILE A 618 16.13 -14.19 4.21
N GLU A 619 15.90 -12.87 4.24
CA GLU A 619 16.94 -11.90 4.60
C GLU A 619 17.37 -11.97 6.08
N ALA A 620 16.49 -12.40 6.99
CA ALA A 620 16.77 -12.45 8.42
C ALA A 620 17.88 -13.44 8.82
N ASP A 621 18.64 -13.10 9.85
CA ASP A 621 19.61 -13.96 10.52
C ASP A 621 19.07 -14.47 11.86
N ILE A 622 18.22 -13.68 12.51
CA ILE A 622 17.50 -14.03 13.74
C ILE A 622 16.00 -13.85 13.49
N ILE A 623 15.19 -14.81 13.94
CA ILE A 623 13.74 -14.73 13.89
C ILE A 623 13.17 -14.89 15.30
N THR A 624 12.22 -14.03 15.65
CA THR A 624 11.30 -14.28 16.77
C THR A 624 9.91 -14.51 16.20
N MET A 625 9.35 -15.67 16.48
CA MET A 625 8.14 -16.16 15.82
C MET A 625 7.40 -17.17 16.69
N SER A 626 6.08 -17.30 16.49
CA SER A 626 5.27 -18.33 17.15
C SER A 626 5.92 -19.72 16.99
N SER A 627 6.10 -20.45 18.11
CA SER A 627 6.94 -21.65 18.14
C SER A 627 6.52 -22.72 17.12
N TYR A 628 5.22 -22.90 16.89
CA TYR A 628 4.69 -23.87 15.93
C TYR A 628 5.12 -23.60 14.47
N TYR A 629 5.34 -22.34 14.09
CA TYR A 629 5.83 -22.02 12.75
C TYR A 629 7.30 -22.37 12.60
N ILE A 630 8.10 -22.11 13.64
CA ILE A 630 9.51 -22.47 13.67
C ILE A 630 9.64 -23.99 13.52
N ASP A 631 8.86 -24.76 14.27
CA ASP A 631 8.88 -26.22 14.22
C ASP A 631 8.46 -26.75 12.84
N SER A 632 7.34 -26.27 12.29
CA SER A 632 6.87 -26.70 10.97
C SER A 632 7.85 -26.35 9.84
N VAL A 633 8.47 -25.17 9.89
CA VAL A 633 9.46 -24.75 8.89
C VAL A 633 10.78 -25.50 9.06
N GLN A 634 11.19 -25.82 10.29
CA GLN A 634 12.37 -26.64 10.53
C GLN A 634 12.20 -28.06 9.97
N GLN A 635 11.01 -28.66 10.12
CA GLN A 635 10.69 -29.97 9.57
C GLN A 635 10.68 -30.00 8.04
N GLN A 636 10.28 -28.89 7.39
CA GLN A 636 10.17 -28.81 5.94
C GLN A 636 11.47 -28.36 5.25
N ASN A 637 12.16 -27.36 5.82
CA ASN A 637 13.23 -26.63 5.16
C ASN A 637 14.58 -26.69 5.88
N HIS A 638 14.66 -27.24 7.10
CA HIS A 638 15.89 -27.29 7.92
C HIS A 638 16.65 -25.95 7.97
N MET A 639 16.00 -24.91 8.50
CA MET A 639 16.48 -23.53 8.43
C MET A 639 17.33 -23.07 9.61
N PHE A 640 17.16 -23.68 10.78
CA PHE A 640 17.68 -23.18 12.04
C PHE A 640 18.79 -24.07 12.60
N VAL A 641 19.76 -23.42 13.24
CA VAL A 641 20.87 -24.07 13.94
C VAL A 641 20.53 -24.34 15.41
N ASP A 642 21.20 -25.33 15.99
CA ASP A 642 21.07 -25.62 17.41
C ASP A 642 21.62 -24.47 18.26
N ILE A 643 20.86 -24.09 19.29
CA ILE A 643 21.22 -23.02 20.21
C ILE A 643 22.33 -23.50 21.15
N THR A 644 23.44 -22.77 21.15
CA THR A 644 24.68 -23.19 21.83
C THR A 644 24.75 -22.76 23.30
N PHE A 645 23.89 -21.85 23.74
CA PHE A 645 23.89 -21.35 25.12
C PHE A 645 22.86 -22.08 26.01
N PRO A 646 23.25 -22.49 27.23
CA PRO A 646 22.40 -23.34 28.06
C PRO A 646 21.36 -22.54 28.82
N ILE A 647 20.07 -22.77 28.53
CA ILE A 647 18.96 -22.25 29.35
C ILE A 647 17.92 -23.35 29.56
N GLN A 648 17.59 -23.64 30.82
CA GLN A 648 16.56 -24.63 31.18
C GLN A 648 15.17 -24.00 31.25
N SER A 649 14.42 -24.16 30.17
CA SER A 649 12.98 -23.90 30.12
C SER A 649 12.20 -24.78 31.10
N ILE A 650 11.04 -24.30 31.54
CA ILE A 650 10.11 -25.06 32.40
C ILE A 650 9.52 -26.24 31.64
N HIS A 651 9.21 -26.03 30.35
CA HIS A 651 8.70 -27.04 29.42
C HIS A 651 9.79 -27.46 28.43
N ALA A 652 9.73 -28.69 27.93
CA ALA A 652 10.68 -29.17 26.92
C ALA A 652 10.57 -28.31 25.65
N THR A 653 11.72 -27.81 25.18
CA THR A 653 11.83 -26.99 23.98
C THR A 653 12.78 -27.66 22.99
N PRO A 654 12.59 -27.49 21.67
CA PRO A 654 13.51 -28.02 20.67
C PRO A 654 14.92 -27.42 20.83
N SER A 655 15.94 -28.09 20.32
CA SER A 655 17.34 -27.64 20.39
C SER A 655 17.61 -26.35 19.62
N TYR A 656 16.81 -26.06 18.61
CA TYR A 656 16.96 -24.94 17.67
C TYR A 656 16.09 -23.71 18.00
N ALA A 657 15.27 -23.74 19.05
CA ALA A 657 14.41 -22.61 19.41
C ALA A 657 14.19 -22.47 20.92
N LEU A 658 14.19 -21.23 21.42
CA LEU A 658 13.96 -20.91 22.82
C LEU A 658 12.77 -19.95 22.98
N PRO A 659 11.83 -20.23 23.91
CA PRO A 659 10.66 -19.37 24.09
C PRO A 659 11.06 -18.03 24.72
N LEU A 660 10.65 -16.93 24.09
CA LEU A 660 10.96 -15.56 24.52
C LEU A 660 9.75 -14.90 25.19
N THR A 661 8.57 -15.05 24.60
CA THR A 661 7.30 -14.49 25.08
C THR A 661 6.24 -15.58 25.21
N ALA A 662 5.29 -15.36 26.11
CA ALA A 662 4.11 -16.18 26.28
C ALA A 662 2.88 -15.27 26.18
N LEU A 663 2.13 -15.45 25.10
CA LEU A 663 0.94 -14.70 24.78
C LEU A 663 -0.28 -15.37 25.42
N GLU A 664 -1.18 -14.56 25.97
CA GLU A 664 -2.45 -15.01 26.52
C GLU A 664 -3.63 -14.25 25.90
N GLY A 665 -4.64 -15.00 25.47
CA GLY A 665 -5.91 -14.43 25.04
C GLY A 665 -6.81 -14.07 26.22
N ALA A 666 -7.47 -12.93 26.16
CA ALA A 666 -8.48 -12.51 27.13
C ALA A 666 -9.57 -11.63 26.50
N ILE A 667 -10.70 -11.48 27.22
CA ILE A 667 -11.71 -10.47 26.91
C ILE A 667 -11.27 -9.16 27.57
N ILE A 668 -11.38 -8.07 26.83
CA ILE A 668 -10.93 -6.74 27.26
C ILE A 668 -12.11 -5.78 27.03
N ILE A 669 -12.37 -4.89 27.98
CA ILE A 669 -13.49 -3.95 27.92
C ILE A 669 -13.03 -2.51 28.08
N ASN A 670 -13.70 -1.58 27.38
CA ASN A 670 -13.59 -0.15 27.62
C ASN A 670 -14.71 0.27 28.57
N THR A 671 -14.36 0.48 29.84
CA THR A 671 -15.32 0.77 30.92
C THR A 671 -16.12 2.06 30.69
N LYS A 672 -15.59 3.01 29.91
CA LYS A 672 -16.30 4.25 29.56
C LYS A 672 -17.35 3.98 28.50
N VAL A 673 -16.96 3.32 27.40
CA VAL A 673 -17.91 3.00 26.31
C VAL A 673 -19.00 2.05 26.79
N ILE A 674 -18.67 1.05 27.62
CA ILE A 674 -19.67 0.17 28.23
C ILE A 674 -20.69 0.95 29.05
N ARG A 675 -20.25 1.93 29.85
CA ARG A 675 -21.14 2.81 30.62
C ARG A 675 -22.00 3.71 29.73
N ASP A 676 -21.37 4.37 28.75
CA ASP A 676 -22.06 5.29 27.84
C ASP A 676 -23.13 4.57 27.00
N GLN A 677 -22.86 3.31 26.60
CA GLN A 677 -23.78 2.48 25.79
C GLN A 677 -24.67 1.55 26.61
N HIS A 678 -24.60 1.61 27.95
CA HIS A 678 -25.41 0.78 28.86
C HIS A 678 -25.29 -0.73 28.61
N LEU A 679 -24.09 -1.20 28.27
CA LEU A 679 -23.82 -2.61 27.98
C LEU A 679 -23.51 -3.39 29.27
N PRO A 680 -23.94 -4.66 29.41
CA PRO A 680 -23.49 -5.51 30.51
C PRO A 680 -22.03 -5.93 30.31
N ILE A 681 -21.34 -6.26 31.42
CA ILE A 681 -19.98 -6.80 31.37
C ILE A 681 -20.08 -8.30 31.04
N PRO A 682 -19.44 -8.79 29.96
CA PRO A 682 -19.44 -10.23 29.62
C PRO A 682 -18.57 -11.01 30.62
N ALA A 683 -18.91 -12.29 30.87
CA ALA A 683 -18.09 -13.19 31.69
C ALA A 683 -17.45 -14.32 30.87
N SER A 684 -18.00 -14.63 29.71
CA SER A 684 -17.58 -15.72 28.82
C SER A 684 -17.49 -15.26 27.37
N ILE A 685 -16.72 -15.98 26.55
CA ILE A 685 -16.69 -15.77 25.09
C ILE A 685 -18.08 -16.02 24.50
N LYS A 686 -18.81 -17.01 25.05
CA LYS A 686 -20.20 -17.27 24.67
C LYS A 686 -21.13 -16.08 24.91
N ASP A 687 -20.91 -15.25 25.93
CA ASP A 687 -21.73 -14.05 26.17
C ASP A 687 -21.65 -13.05 25.02
N LEU A 688 -20.52 -12.98 24.32
CA LEU A 688 -20.29 -12.09 23.19
C LEU A 688 -21.22 -12.41 21.99
N THR A 689 -21.86 -13.59 21.99
CA THR A 689 -22.86 -13.97 20.98
C THR A 689 -24.24 -13.31 21.17
N LYS A 690 -24.46 -12.57 22.26
CA LYS A 690 -25.72 -11.85 22.50
C LYS A 690 -25.83 -10.62 21.60
N ASP A 691 -26.98 -10.44 20.95
CA ASP A 691 -27.25 -9.34 20.00
C ASP A 691 -27.01 -7.93 20.56
N ILE A 692 -27.07 -7.76 21.88
CA ILE A 692 -26.77 -6.49 22.58
C ILE A 692 -25.35 -5.98 22.31
N TYR A 693 -24.41 -6.87 21.98
CA TYR A 693 -23.01 -6.51 21.73
C TYR A 693 -22.70 -6.29 20.24
N LYS A 694 -23.71 -6.41 19.37
CA LYS A 694 -23.53 -6.29 17.92
C LYS A 694 -22.96 -4.93 17.52
N GLY A 695 -21.87 -4.96 16.75
CA GLY A 695 -21.13 -3.77 16.32
C GLY A 695 -20.25 -3.13 17.40
N TYR A 696 -20.13 -3.74 18.58
CA TYR A 696 -19.31 -3.27 19.70
C TYR A 696 -18.19 -4.24 20.09
N ILE A 697 -17.98 -5.32 19.34
CA ILE A 697 -16.94 -6.33 19.59
C ILE A 697 -15.89 -6.25 18.49
N SER A 698 -14.61 -6.32 18.83
CA SER A 698 -13.52 -6.58 17.90
C SER A 698 -12.77 -7.86 18.25
N ILE A 699 -12.40 -8.66 17.25
CA ILE A 699 -11.58 -9.86 17.44
C ILE A 699 -10.49 -9.95 16.35
N PRO A 700 -9.40 -10.71 16.58
CA PRO A 700 -8.38 -10.93 15.57
C PRO A 700 -8.84 -12.00 14.56
N ASP A 701 -8.47 -11.82 13.29
CA ASP A 701 -8.66 -12.82 12.22
C ASP A 701 -7.58 -13.92 12.31
N ILE A 702 -8.00 -15.18 12.43
CA ILE A 702 -7.11 -16.35 12.41
C ILE A 702 -6.31 -16.48 11.09
N ASN A 703 -6.81 -15.93 9.98
CA ASN A 703 -6.10 -15.95 8.70
C ASN A 703 -4.90 -14.99 8.66
N ALA A 704 -4.81 -14.07 9.64
CA ALA A 704 -3.77 -13.05 9.70
C ALA A 704 -3.02 -13.00 11.05
N SER A 705 -3.59 -13.52 12.15
CA SER A 705 -3.06 -13.39 13.51
C SER A 705 -3.16 -14.68 14.32
N SER A 706 -2.07 -15.06 15.01
CA SER A 706 -2.04 -16.19 15.95
C SER A 706 -2.95 -15.95 17.17
N THR A 707 -3.19 -14.71 17.58
CA THR A 707 -4.17 -14.39 18.64
C THR A 707 -5.59 -14.79 18.24
N GLY A 708 -5.92 -14.74 16.94
CA GLY A 708 -7.21 -15.24 16.44
C GLY A 708 -7.33 -16.75 16.62
N TRP A 709 -6.21 -17.47 16.56
CA TRP A 709 -6.18 -18.90 16.82
C TRP A 709 -6.45 -19.23 18.28
N LEU A 710 -5.94 -18.44 19.24
CA LEU A 710 -6.25 -18.59 20.67
C LEU A 710 -7.76 -18.53 20.94
N LEU A 711 -8.47 -17.61 20.27
CA LEU A 711 -9.93 -17.50 20.37
C LEU A 711 -10.62 -18.77 19.85
N VAL A 712 -10.24 -19.24 18.66
CA VAL A 712 -10.82 -20.43 18.04
C VAL A 712 -10.54 -21.68 18.88
N GLN A 713 -9.31 -21.84 19.37
CA GLN A 713 -8.92 -22.90 20.29
C GLN A 713 -9.76 -22.86 21.57
N SER A 714 -9.95 -21.69 22.17
CA SER A 714 -10.78 -21.53 23.38
C SER A 714 -12.21 -22.02 23.15
N ILE A 715 -12.79 -21.72 21.99
CA ILE A 715 -14.17 -22.12 21.64
C ILE A 715 -14.26 -23.63 21.36
N ILE A 716 -13.36 -24.18 20.54
CA ILE A 716 -13.35 -25.61 20.19
C ILE A 716 -13.11 -26.47 21.43
N GLU A 717 -12.15 -26.08 22.26
CA GLU A 717 -11.83 -26.80 23.49
C GLU A 717 -12.99 -26.80 24.50
N ALA A 718 -13.69 -25.65 24.65
CA ALA A 718 -14.75 -25.53 25.65
C ALA A 718 -16.09 -26.15 25.21
N TYR A 719 -16.38 -26.15 23.89
CA TYR A 719 -17.71 -26.48 23.37
C TYR A 719 -17.73 -27.58 22.29
N GLY A 720 -16.57 -28.05 21.85
CA GLY A 720 -16.43 -28.94 20.69
C GLY A 720 -16.76 -28.26 19.36
N GLU A 721 -16.51 -28.93 18.25
CA GLU A 721 -16.67 -28.34 16.90
C GLU A 721 -18.12 -27.97 16.57
N THR A 722 -19.10 -28.84 16.88
CA THR A 722 -20.50 -28.63 16.47
C THR A 722 -21.14 -27.42 17.16
N GLN A 723 -21.02 -27.32 18.49
CA GLN A 723 -21.53 -26.17 19.24
C GLN A 723 -20.63 -24.94 19.05
N GLY A 724 -19.32 -25.15 18.97
CA GLY A 724 -18.35 -24.11 18.66
C GLY A 724 -18.65 -23.39 17.35
N LYS A 725 -19.09 -24.12 16.32
CA LYS A 725 -19.46 -23.54 15.01
C LYS A 725 -20.60 -22.52 15.14
N GLN A 726 -21.63 -22.86 15.91
CA GLN A 726 -22.78 -21.97 16.14
C GLN A 726 -22.38 -20.73 16.97
N ILE A 727 -21.51 -20.91 17.97
CA ILE A 727 -21.00 -19.81 18.80
C ILE A 727 -20.15 -18.87 17.96
N LEU A 728 -19.21 -19.42 17.20
CA LEU A 728 -18.31 -18.64 16.36
C LEU A 728 -19.06 -17.91 15.25
N GLN A 729 -20.05 -18.55 14.61
CA GLN A 729 -20.90 -17.91 13.60
C GLN A 729 -21.66 -16.70 14.17
N LYS A 730 -22.30 -16.85 15.35
CA LYS A 730 -22.98 -15.73 16.02
C LYS A 730 -22.02 -14.65 16.50
N LEU A 731 -20.83 -15.04 16.97
CA LEU A 731 -19.80 -14.10 17.37
C LEU A 731 -19.34 -13.26 16.17
N LEU A 732 -19.07 -13.90 15.04
CA LEU A 732 -18.70 -13.21 13.79
C LEU A 732 -19.80 -12.26 13.32
N ASP A 733 -21.07 -12.68 13.38
CA ASP A 733 -22.22 -11.82 13.08
C ASP A 733 -22.31 -10.56 14.00
N ASN A 734 -21.84 -10.67 15.24
CA ASN A 734 -21.81 -9.55 16.19
C ASN A 734 -20.56 -8.67 16.06
N VAL A 735 -19.42 -9.26 15.69
CA VAL A 735 -18.17 -8.54 15.41
C VAL A 735 -18.35 -7.63 14.20
N GLY A 736 -18.99 -8.13 13.14
CA GLY A 736 -19.19 -7.37 11.93
C GLY A 736 -17.85 -6.93 11.29
N PRO A 737 -17.68 -5.64 10.94
CA PRO A 737 -16.47 -5.11 10.30
C PRO A 737 -15.23 -5.01 11.20
N HIS A 738 -15.34 -5.37 12.47
CA HIS A 738 -14.27 -5.18 13.45
C HIS A 738 -13.36 -6.42 13.60
N LEU A 739 -13.17 -7.15 12.49
CA LEU A 739 -12.21 -8.24 12.37
C LEU A 739 -10.82 -7.68 12.03
N GLU A 740 -9.83 -7.94 12.87
CA GLU A 740 -8.51 -7.30 12.76
C GLU A 740 -7.42 -8.24 12.26
N SER A 741 -6.54 -7.74 11.39
CA SER A 741 -5.42 -8.52 10.86
C SER A 741 -4.24 -8.67 11.83
N SER A 742 -4.30 -8.09 13.02
CA SER A 742 -3.24 -8.13 14.05
C SER A 742 -3.79 -8.58 15.40
N GLY A 743 -2.98 -9.27 16.20
CA GLY A 743 -3.32 -9.62 17.59
C GLY A 743 -3.51 -8.41 18.51
N SER A 744 -2.80 -7.30 18.22
CA SER A 744 -2.91 -6.04 18.96
C SER A 744 -4.05 -5.13 18.46
N GLY A 745 -4.58 -5.40 17.27
CA GLY A 745 -5.61 -4.58 16.61
C GLY A 745 -6.88 -4.38 17.44
N PRO A 746 -7.48 -5.45 18.00
CA PRO A 746 -8.72 -5.34 18.77
C PRO A 746 -8.58 -4.43 20.01
N VAL A 747 -7.47 -4.56 20.74
CA VAL A 747 -7.19 -3.73 21.93
C VAL A 747 -7.03 -2.26 21.53
N LYS A 748 -6.46 -1.97 20.36
CA LYS A 748 -6.30 -0.60 19.87
C LYS A 748 -7.61 0.03 19.40
N LYS A 749 -8.51 -0.72 18.76
CA LYS A 749 -9.89 -0.24 18.50
C LYS A 749 -10.68 0.02 19.79
N LEU A 750 -10.40 -0.79 20.81
CA LEU A 750 -10.97 -0.59 22.13
C LEU A 750 -10.43 0.67 22.81
N ARG A 751 -9.13 0.97 22.66
CA ARG A 751 -8.52 2.25 23.07
C ARG A 751 -9.21 3.41 22.36
N SER A 752 -9.33 3.39 21.02
CA SER A 752 -9.94 4.49 20.26
C SER A 752 -11.42 4.72 20.57
N GLY A 753 -12.09 3.75 21.20
CA GLY A 753 -13.51 3.81 21.55
C GLY A 753 -14.44 3.48 20.38
N GLU A 754 -13.91 2.84 19.31
CA GLU A 754 -14.71 2.34 18.19
C GLU A 754 -15.55 1.11 18.57
N VAL A 755 -15.03 0.31 19.50
CA VAL A 755 -15.67 -0.87 20.07
C VAL A 755 -15.63 -0.81 21.60
N ALA A 756 -16.58 -1.48 22.24
CA ALA A 756 -16.68 -1.53 23.70
C ALA A 756 -15.95 -2.75 24.28
N ILE A 757 -15.88 -3.84 23.52
CA ILE A 757 -15.34 -5.12 23.93
C ILE A 757 -14.36 -5.60 22.84
N ALA A 758 -13.26 -6.22 23.26
CA ALA A 758 -12.30 -6.84 22.36
C ALA A 758 -11.87 -8.20 22.90
N TYR A 759 -11.61 -9.16 22.02
CA TYR A 759 -10.77 -10.31 22.36
C TYR A 759 -9.36 -10.03 21.86
N GLY A 760 -8.37 -10.10 22.73
CA GLY A 760 -7.00 -9.70 22.39
C GLY A 760 -5.99 -10.20 23.39
N LEU A 761 -4.79 -9.62 23.30
CA LEU A 761 -3.66 -9.99 24.13
C LEU A 761 -3.76 -9.37 25.52
N ARG A 762 -3.69 -10.23 26.54
CA ARG A 762 -3.94 -9.87 27.94
C ARG A 762 -2.93 -8.86 28.50
N HIS A 763 -1.64 -9.02 28.20
CA HIS A 763 -0.58 -8.14 28.69
C HIS A 763 -0.76 -6.68 28.27
N GLN A 764 -1.23 -6.44 27.04
CA GLN A 764 -1.45 -5.10 26.51
C GLN A 764 -2.50 -4.34 27.33
N ALA A 765 -3.58 -5.02 27.69
CA ALA A 765 -4.67 -4.42 28.46
C ALA A 765 -4.31 -4.19 29.94
N LEU A 766 -3.44 -5.03 30.52
CA LEU A 766 -2.93 -4.81 31.88
C LEU A 766 -2.06 -3.54 31.94
N LYS A 767 -1.16 -3.36 30.97
CA LYS A 767 -0.36 -2.14 30.83
C LYS A 767 -1.24 -0.90 30.61
N ASP A 768 -2.29 -1.00 29.80
CA ASP A 768 -3.23 0.10 29.60
C ASP A 768 -3.94 0.49 30.90
N LYS A 769 -4.31 -0.50 31.71
CA LYS A 769 -4.92 -0.28 33.03
C LYS A 769 -3.96 0.43 33.98
N GLU A 770 -2.67 0.08 33.98
CA GLU A 770 -1.63 0.79 34.74
C GLU A 770 -1.47 2.24 34.28
N ASN A 771 -1.58 2.49 32.98
CA ASN A 771 -1.53 3.83 32.38
C ASN A 771 -2.82 4.66 32.62
N ASN A 772 -3.72 4.21 33.49
CA ASN A 772 -5.00 4.86 33.81
C ASN A 772 -5.93 5.05 32.61
N LEU A 773 -5.78 4.26 31.55
CA LEU A 773 -6.78 4.20 30.47
C LEU A 773 -8.05 3.50 30.99
N PRO A 774 -9.23 3.80 30.44
CA PRO A 774 -10.50 3.21 30.89
C PRO A 774 -10.67 1.75 30.42
N ILE A 775 -9.65 0.92 30.61
CA ILE A 775 -9.54 -0.45 30.10
C ILE A 775 -9.51 -1.44 31.27
N GLU A 776 -10.23 -2.55 31.11
CA GLU A 776 -10.26 -3.62 32.09
C GLU A 776 -10.20 -4.99 31.40
N VAL A 777 -9.51 -5.94 32.04
CA VAL A 777 -9.32 -7.32 31.58
C VAL A 777 -10.34 -8.22 32.26
N ILE A 778 -11.00 -9.05 31.47
CA ILE A 778 -11.91 -10.10 31.90
C ILE A 778 -11.35 -11.45 31.44
N ASP A 779 -10.99 -12.30 32.40
CA ASP A 779 -10.56 -13.66 32.12
C ASP A 779 -11.77 -14.55 31.80
N PRO A 780 -11.87 -15.10 30.58
CA PRO A 780 -13.04 -15.87 30.17
C PRO A 780 -13.13 -17.22 30.89
N ILE A 781 -14.34 -17.66 31.20
CA ILE A 781 -14.60 -18.94 31.87
C ILE A 781 -14.11 -20.13 31.03
N GLU A 782 -14.08 -19.99 29.70
CA GLU A 782 -13.55 -20.99 28.76
C GLU A 782 -12.03 -21.23 28.93
N GLY A 783 -11.31 -20.30 29.55
CA GLY A 783 -9.87 -20.35 29.78
C GLY A 783 -9.08 -19.31 28.98
N ASN A 784 -7.98 -18.86 29.56
CA ASN A 784 -6.97 -18.03 28.91
C ASN A 784 -6.01 -18.93 28.14
N MET A 785 -6.26 -19.12 26.85
CA MET A 785 -5.38 -19.91 25.98
C MET A 785 -4.01 -19.23 25.82
N GLN A 786 -2.97 -20.05 25.86
CA GLN A 786 -1.58 -19.63 25.78
C GLN A 786 -0.88 -20.07 24.49
N LEU A 787 -0.01 -19.21 23.97
CA LEU A 787 0.89 -19.52 22.87
C LEU A 787 2.26 -18.90 23.11
N SER A 788 3.33 -19.65 22.85
CA SER A 788 4.70 -19.15 22.97
C SER A 788 5.24 -18.63 21.64
N GLU A 789 6.03 -17.57 21.71
CA GLU A 789 6.88 -17.15 20.61
C GLU A 789 8.33 -17.40 20.99
N SER A 790 9.06 -18.03 20.09
CA SER A 790 10.44 -18.43 20.31
C SER A 790 11.39 -17.62 19.44
N ILE A 791 12.61 -17.44 19.94
CA ILE A 791 13.75 -16.97 19.18
C ILE A 791 14.45 -18.17 18.52
N ALA A 792 14.86 -18.01 17.27
CA ALA A 792 15.65 -18.98 16.51
C ALA A 792 16.67 -18.26 15.62
N VAL A 793 17.82 -18.91 15.38
CA VAL A 793 18.94 -18.39 14.57
C VAL A 793 19.04 -19.21 13.29
N LEU A 794 19.18 -18.53 12.16
CA LEU A 794 19.25 -19.18 10.85
C LEU A 794 20.65 -19.71 10.55
N ASP A 795 20.72 -20.82 9.81
CA ASP A 795 21.97 -21.42 9.33
C ASP A 795 22.56 -20.62 8.15
N LYS A 796 23.37 -19.60 8.49
CA LYS A 796 23.95 -18.63 7.56
C LYS A 796 25.38 -18.24 7.92
N GLU A 797 26.06 -17.56 6.99
CA GLU A 797 27.47 -17.13 7.16
C GLU A 797 27.73 -16.29 8.42
N HIS A 798 26.75 -15.52 8.92
CA HIS A 798 26.88 -14.66 10.11
C HIS A 798 26.32 -15.28 11.39
N GLN A 799 26.15 -16.61 11.43
CA GLN A 799 25.51 -17.31 12.55
C GLN A 799 26.16 -17.07 13.92
N GLU A 800 27.48 -16.84 13.99
CA GLU A 800 28.17 -16.65 15.28
C GLU A 800 27.72 -15.36 15.97
N LEU A 801 27.78 -14.23 15.25
CA LEU A 801 27.32 -12.93 15.77
C LEU A 801 25.80 -12.94 16.02
N ALA A 802 25.04 -13.61 15.15
CA ALA A 802 23.60 -13.78 15.34
C ALA A 802 23.28 -14.59 16.62
N MET A 803 24.07 -15.63 16.91
CA MET A 803 23.92 -16.44 18.13
C MET A 803 24.27 -15.64 19.39
N GLU A 804 25.31 -14.80 19.35
CA GLU A 804 25.64 -13.89 20.45
C GLU A 804 24.52 -12.88 20.72
N MET A 805 23.98 -12.25 19.66
CA MET A 805 22.86 -11.33 19.78
C MET A 805 21.59 -12.03 20.27
N ALA A 806 21.30 -13.25 19.81
CA ALA A 806 20.18 -14.05 20.30
C ALA A 806 20.33 -14.38 21.79
N ASN A 807 21.53 -14.72 22.25
CA ASN A 807 21.82 -14.93 23.67
C ASN A 807 21.62 -13.63 24.48
N CYS A 808 22.06 -12.49 23.95
CA CYS A 808 21.85 -11.19 24.56
C CYS A 808 20.37 -10.86 24.72
N ILE A 809 19.57 -11.05 23.66
CA ILE A 809 18.11 -10.88 23.70
C ILE A 809 17.52 -11.81 24.76
N GLN A 810 17.85 -13.10 24.71
CA GLN A 810 17.26 -14.09 25.60
C GLN A 810 17.60 -13.83 27.07
N THR A 811 18.81 -13.33 27.37
CA THR A 811 19.27 -13.10 28.74
C THR A 811 18.80 -11.78 29.32
N TYR A 812 18.79 -10.71 28.51
CA TYR A 812 18.57 -9.35 29.01
C TYR A 812 17.18 -8.82 28.64
N ALA A 813 16.70 -9.04 27.41
CA ALA A 813 15.36 -8.59 27.04
C ALA A 813 14.30 -9.35 27.85
N ARG A 814 14.51 -10.64 28.12
CA ARG A 814 13.58 -11.46 28.92
C ARG A 814 13.31 -10.89 30.32
N LYS A 815 14.28 -10.23 30.95
CA LYS A 815 14.13 -9.61 32.28
C LYS A 815 13.17 -8.41 32.26
N GLU A 816 13.14 -7.67 31.17
CA GLU A 816 12.15 -6.61 30.94
C GLU A 816 10.82 -7.23 30.52
N LEU A 817 10.86 -8.23 29.63
CA LEU A 817 9.66 -8.89 29.12
C LEU A 817 8.83 -9.56 30.19
N ILE A 818 9.40 -10.18 31.21
CA ILE A 818 8.61 -10.84 32.27
C ILE A 818 7.72 -9.87 33.06
N GLN A 819 8.07 -8.57 33.09
CA GLN A 819 7.24 -7.54 33.71
C GLN A 819 5.98 -7.25 32.88
N ILE A 820 6.07 -7.44 31.56
CA ILE A 820 5.02 -7.15 30.59
C ILE A 820 4.23 -8.43 30.27
N TYR A 821 4.92 -9.54 30.04
CA TYR A 821 4.43 -10.89 29.77
C TYR A 821 4.58 -11.74 31.04
N PRO A 822 3.56 -11.77 31.91
CA PRO A 822 3.67 -12.27 33.28
C PRO A 822 3.74 -13.80 33.38
N ASN A 823 3.94 -14.52 32.28
CA ASN A 823 4.07 -15.98 32.29
C ASN A 823 5.54 -16.37 32.36
N ALA A 824 5.90 -17.08 33.43
CA ALA A 824 7.24 -17.64 33.58
C ALA A 824 7.47 -18.76 32.55
N LEU A 825 8.60 -18.69 31.86
CA LEU A 825 9.04 -19.65 30.84
C LEU A 825 10.27 -20.46 31.31
N TYR A 826 11.02 -19.93 32.27
CA TYR A 826 12.28 -20.49 32.75
C TYR A 826 12.29 -20.72 34.27
N LYS A 827 13.05 -21.71 34.72
CA LYS A 827 13.18 -22.01 36.15
C LYS A 827 13.85 -20.84 36.88
N GLY A 828 13.23 -20.36 37.95
CA GLY A 828 13.72 -19.23 38.76
C GLY A 828 13.15 -17.87 38.35
N GLU A 829 12.38 -17.80 37.27
CA GLU A 829 11.59 -16.61 36.93
C GLU A 829 10.45 -16.42 37.95
N THR A 830 10.34 -15.22 38.50
CA THR A 830 9.24 -14.83 39.40
C THR A 830 8.34 -13.83 38.70
N ALA A 831 7.22 -14.32 38.19
CA ALA A 831 6.18 -13.46 37.66
C ALA A 831 5.38 -12.79 38.79
N ASN A 832 4.90 -11.57 38.54
CA ASN A 832 4.01 -10.89 39.47
C ASN A 832 2.64 -11.59 39.48
N LEU A 833 2.29 -12.20 40.62
CA LEU A 833 1.05 -12.97 40.82
C LEU A 833 -0.22 -12.14 40.57
N ASN A 834 -0.17 -10.81 40.72
CA ASN A 834 -1.30 -9.93 40.42
C ASN A 834 -1.63 -9.85 38.93
N TYR A 835 -0.68 -10.23 38.07
CA TYR A 835 -0.85 -10.30 36.62
C TYR A 835 -1.02 -11.72 36.12
N ALA A 836 -1.12 -12.74 36.99
CA ALA A 836 -1.46 -14.09 36.54
C ALA A 836 -2.91 -14.13 36.00
N SER A 837 -3.15 -14.94 34.97
CA SER A 837 -4.50 -15.21 34.49
C SER A 837 -5.28 -16.07 35.47
N ARG A 838 -6.60 -15.86 35.56
CA ARG A 838 -7.46 -16.63 36.47
C ARG A 838 -7.68 -18.07 36.01
N TYR A 839 -7.65 -18.31 34.69
CA TYR A 839 -7.95 -19.61 34.08
C TYR A 839 -6.90 -20.01 33.02
N PRO A 840 -5.59 -20.11 33.34
CA PRO A 840 -4.55 -20.44 32.36
C PRO A 840 -4.83 -21.81 31.72
N LYS A 841 -4.77 -21.89 30.39
CA LYS A 841 -5.02 -23.13 29.65
C LYS A 841 -4.09 -23.27 28.44
N GLN A 842 -3.68 -24.50 28.15
CA GLN A 842 -2.96 -24.89 26.94
C GLN A 842 -3.86 -25.79 26.09
N TYR A 843 -3.69 -25.73 24.77
CA TYR A 843 -4.42 -26.61 23.87
C TYR A 843 -3.95 -28.07 24.04
N HIS A 844 -4.88 -29.02 23.96
CA HIS A 844 -4.58 -30.42 24.28
C HIS A 844 -3.71 -31.13 23.21
N GLU A 845 -3.81 -30.70 21.96
CA GLU A 845 -2.97 -31.17 20.86
C GLU A 845 -1.73 -30.30 20.65
N ALA A 846 -0.68 -30.89 20.07
CA ALA A 846 0.51 -30.15 19.67
C ALA A 846 0.16 -29.15 18.55
N LEU A 847 0.56 -27.90 18.73
CA LEU A 847 0.31 -26.85 17.76
C LEU A 847 1.22 -27.03 16.54
N CYS A 848 0.63 -27.15 15.35
CA CYS A 848 1.33 -27.21 14.07
C CYS A 848 0.58 -26.43 12.98
N VAL A 849 1.24 -26.22 11.83
CA VAL A 849 0.64 -25.53 10.68
C VAL A 849 -0.54 -26.30 10.08
N GLU A 850 -0.54 -27.63 10.15
CA GLU A 850 -1.65 -28.48 9.69
C GLU A 850 -2.91 -28.24 10.52
N LEU A 851 -2.79 -28.25 11.85
CA LEU A 851 -3.90 -27.94 12.76
C LEU A 851 -4.40 -26.51 12.57
N LEU A 852 -3.50 -25.55 12.32
CA LEU A 852 -3.88 -24.18 11.98
C LEU A 852 -4.74 -24.13 10.69
N LYS A 853 -4.37 -24.89 9.65
CA LYS A 853 -5.16 -24.97 8.39
C LYS A 853 -6.56 -25.52 8.65
N GLU A 854 -6.69 -26.54 9.50
CA GLU A 854 -7.98 -27.12 9.88
C GLU A 854 -8.86 -26.11 10.62
N HIS A 855 -8.31 -25.42 11.63
CA HIS A 855 -9.02 -24.38 12.37
C HIS A 855 -9.36 -23.16 11.49
N GLN A 856 -8.51 -22.81 10.53
CA GLN A 856 -8.80 -21.77 9.54
C GLN A 856 -9.94 -22.17 8.60
N LYS A 857 -10.00 -23.43 8.19
CA LYS A 857 -11.12 -23.95 7.40
C LYS A 857 -12.41 -23.92 8.22
N PHE A 858 -12.37 -24.36 9.47
CA PHE A 858 -13.49 -24.27 10.41
C PHE A 858 -13.98 -22.83 10.56
N PHE A 859 -13.07 -21.88 10.75
CA PHE A 859 -13.41 -20.45 10.85
C PHE A 859 -14.04 -19.90 9.56
N LYS A 860 -13.50 -20.24 8.38
CA LYS A 860 -14.06 -19.86 7.07
C LYS A 860 -15.46 -20.42 6.85
N GLU A 861 -15.71 -21.66 7.27
CA GLU A 861 -17.04 -22.24 7.21
C GLU A 861 -18.05 -21.51 8.08
N CYS A 862 -17.62 -20.88 9.18
CA CYS A 862 -18.47 -20.05 10.02
C CYS A 862 -18.76 -18.66 9.41
N GLN A 863 -17.90 -18.16 8.53
CA GLN A 863 -18.10 -16.89 7.81
C GLN A 863 -19.09 -17.00 6.64
N ASN A 864 -19.22 -18.20 6.05
CA ASN A 864 -20.10 -18.42 4.90
C ASN A 864 -21.57 -18.52 5.34
N LYS A 865 -22.37 -17.52 4.95
CA LYS A 865 -23.84 -17.59 4.95
C LYS A 865 -24.36 -18.34 3.73
#